data_AF-A0A511TI99-F1
#
_entry.id   AF-A0A511TI99-F1
#
_cell.length_a   1.000
_cell.length_b   1.000
_cell.length_c   1.000
_cell.angle_alpha   90.00
_cell.angle_beta   90.00
_cell.angle_gamma   90.00
#
_symmetry.space_group_name_H-M   'P 1'
#
loop_
_entity.id
_entity.type
_entity.pdbx_description
1 polymer ?
#
loop_
_entity_poly.entity_id
_entity_poly.type
_entity_poly.pdbx_seq_one_letter_code
_entity_poly.pdbx_strand_id
1 'polypeptide(L)'
;MVEVRRLAPGMGALTDIIRDRDELSKGARIFDDKQLTHLSRFENRLFADASGSGASPYKVSLVFGDGREVKGKCSCMAARSRPFCKHAAALLVAWSRAPDAFVTTDAAPTGAGGPAKKSVKKGKTDAAELMRSGVAQVSTLVRELGLSGVAALSEDRAEQVRALGEALRANGLRRLAARAVEVAGLLEQAAARTGTFEPPVFTDLMADMLLTARKVEKHLGGEVLEDRYVEELIGKTWTKKDRAPVEGLRLLEYAFTTRSTPDNFVIRESRFIDLGTGAHYAEKQILPAFLRSVEPKRSHAGTVLEGAKGGRYPGFAPVRLDLEGSEKTRELGGAALRRLIEVALPDVGAALAAFQEHRKDVFAPELLPVALRVQTLLASGQRSQLVDSGDRGLFLPADTRLDEPLSAALEGATLKVVLGNVGLEAALPTLLPLAVLVETSEGLELRGLGQQEPHEEPRRGRRSARVETPVAVPRGGWAEAARAAGASRAAIALAEVRDELAERFSNGLPSVSPRAVEPLVARLRELGLEKPGALLEGLAQRADPAERLEDFIKVYQVLGIALVRLAGAVQVEAGALEPVPTHPSIRIRKPQTPLLPGEALRKRARGELTRYEAAAHAAHHYAGLGTDTLLESLYPAWSDGAASTFVVRAVVACPRERALEVVKRALAEQHSHRVHRTAVQVLGQLGGPEARVLLEGLSRRRHDSGLGLYVREVLDDVQAREKGPEAVARLARERQERLRPFAQRALTESNREGRQAAVDQLEGLGLTQAWPVLRQVFYGDASQDVRRRAAMALAWLGDTEVLDRFVHAVEERDTDDEGAKAAVYALGVLGDVRGAEALLSAFVDGWKPNVVSTALKTFGLAMLEPAVRLAETRPEAMERQALRNLFEKFPKAALAQALLARVEVARSHPERLARFGTYLKLAGENTHGAGKVVATALLDIPEAAMDKDLSRTAKKLLGLKG
;
A
#
# COMPACT_ATOMS: atom_id res chain seq x y z
N MET A 1 60.11 -20.83 20.39
CA MET A 1 59.08 -19.77 20.37
C MET A 1 59.65 -18.58 19.61
N VAL A 2 58.93 -18.07 18.62
CA VAL A 2 59.39 -16.97 17.76
C VAL A 2 59.28 -15.66 18.52
N GLU A 3 60.38 -14.98 18.85
CA GLU A 3 60.28 -13.64 19.45
C GLU A 3 59.89 -12.59 18.40
N VAL A 4 59.22 -11.51 18.83
CA VAL A 4 58.92 -10.37 17.94
C VAL A 4 60.23 -9.74 17.48
N ARG A 5 60.56 -9.90 16.19
CA ARG A 5 61.76 -9.31 15.60
C ARG A 5 61.68 -7.78 15.56
N ARG A 6 62.82 -7.11 15.80
CA ARG A 6 62.95 -5.67 15.53
C ARG A 6 62.90 -5.42 14.02
N LEU A 7 62.10 -4.45 13.60
CA LEU A 7 61.98 -4.03 12.20
C LEU A 7 62.88 -2.82 11.97
N ALA A 8 63.54 -2.74 10.82
CA ALA A 8 64.35 -1.56 10.48
C ALA A 8 63.46 -0.30 10.48
N PRO A 9 63.94 0.84 11.02
CA PRO A 9 63.19 2.08 11.05
C PRO A 9 63.08 2.62 9.62
N GLY A 10 61.85 2.74 9.10
CA GLY A 10 61.60 3.35 7.79
C GLY A 10 60.44 2.70 7.02
N MET A 11 59.69 3.52 6.28
CA MET A 11 58.50 3.06 5.53
C MET A 11 58.84 2.01 4.45
N GLY A 12 60.04 2.06 3.87
CA GLY A 12 60.49 1.09 2.85
C GLY A 12 60.68 -0.32 3.39
N ALA A 13 60.99 -0.49 4.68
CA ALA A 13 61.08 -1.82 5.30
C ALA A 13 59.69 -2.43 5.60
N LEU A 14 58.66 -1.59 5.70
CA LEU A 14 57.28 -2.00 5.99
C LEU A 14 56.48 -2.33 4.73
N THR A 15 56.87 -1.82 3.56
CA THR A 15 56.22 -2.14 2.28
C THR A 15 56.38 -3.60 1.84
N ASP A 16 57.39 -4.30 2.37
CA ASP A 16 57.57 -5.74 2.15
C ASP A 16 56.55 -6.59 2.94
N ILE A 17 55.97 -6.04 4.01
CA ILE A 17 54.99 -6.71 4.89
C ILE A 17 53.56 -6.25 4.54
N ILE A 18 53.37 -4.95 4.30
CA ILE A 18 52.09 -4.36 3.91
C ILE A 18 52.19 -3.90 2.46
N ARG A 19 51.66 -4.74 1.54
CA ARG A 19 51.67 -4.44 0.09
C ARG A 19 50.77 -3.26 -0.30
N ASP A 20 49.77 -2.95 0.52
CA ASP A 20 48.85 -1.82 0.32
C ASP A 20 49.50 -0.51 0.84
N ARG A 21 50.06 0.28 -0.08
CA ARG A 21 50.76 1.54 0.23
C ARG A 21 49.84 2.63 0.77
N ASP A 22 48.56 2.62 0.40
CA ASP A 22 47.59 3.60 0.87
C ASP A 22 47.20 3.33 2.33
N GLU A 23 46.94 2.06 2.69
CA GLU A 23 46.65 1.68 4.08
C GLU A 23 47.88 1.82 5.00
N LEU A 24 49.09 1.58 4.48
CA LEU A 24 50.33 1.84 5.22
C LEU A 24 50.52 3.35 5.48
N SER A 25 50.20 4.21 4.50
CA SER A 25 50.27 5.67 4.65
C SER A 25 49.24 6.21 5.65
N LYS A 26 48.02 5.67 5.62
CA LYS A 26 46.98 5.97 6.63
C LYS A 26 47.39 5.49 8.02
N GLY A 27 48.00 4.30 8.11
CA GLY A 27 48.51 3.77 9.36
C GLY A 27 49.63 4.62 9.97
N ALA A 28 50.55 5.13 9.14
CA ALA A 28 51.58 6.06 9.59
C ALA A 28 50.98 7.35 10.18
N ARG A 29 49.97 7.94 9.52
CA ARG A 29 49.26 9.12 10.05
C ARG A 29 48.59 8.84 11.40
N ILE A 30 47.93 7.70 11.57
CA ILE A 30 47.29 7.33 12.86
C ILE A 30 48.32 7.25 13.99
N PHE A 31 49.52 6.74 13.72
CA PHE A 31 50.60 6.72 14.70
C PHE A 31 51.16 8.13 14.97
N ASP A 32 51.41 8.91 13.92
CA ASP A 32 51.96 10.28 14.03
C ASP A 32 50.98 11.22 14.78
N ASP A 33 49.67 11.02 14.60
CA ASP A 33 48.58 11.71 15.31
C ASP A 33 48.37 11.19 16.76
N LYS A 34 49.20 10.26 17.24
CA LYS A 34 49.14 9.66 18.59
C LYS A 34 47.79 8.99 18.92
N GLN A 35 47.14 8.39 17.92
CA GLN A 35 45.82 7.75 18.08
C GLN A 35 45.90 6.26 18.48
N LEU A 36 47.08 5.79 18.89
CA LEU A 36 47.28 4.47 19.49
C LEU A 36 47.59 4.61 20.98
N THR A 37 46.89 3.84 21.79
CA THR A 37 47.07 3.78 23.25
C THR A 37 47.25 2.33 23.71
N HIS A 38 47.75 2.12 24.93
CA HIS A 38 47.96 0.79 25.50
C HIS A 38 48.86 -0.14 24.64
N LEU A 39 49.99 0.39 24.16
CA LEU A 39 50.98 -0.40 23.42
C LEU A 39 51.61 -1.45 24.33
N SER A 40 51.37 -2.73 24.04
CA SER A 40 51.96 -3.83 24.80
C SER A 40 52.43 -4.98 23.94
N ARG A 41 53.39 -5.74 24.46
CA ARG A 41 53.95 -6.95 23.83
C ARG A 41 53.80 -8.13 24.78
N PHE A 42 53.36 -9.25 24.23
CA PHE A 42 53.34 -10.55 24.90
C PHE A 42 53.78 -11.62 23.91
N GLU A 43 54.85 -12.35 24.24
CA GLU A 43 55.47 -13.36 23.37
C GLU A 43 55.76 -12.83 21.94
N ASN A 44 55.14 -13.45 20.93
CA ASN A 44 55.24 -13.13 19.51
C ASN A 44 54.17 -12.14 19.02
N ARG A 45 53.50 -11.44 19.94
CA ARG A 45 52.35 -10.59 19.64
C ARG A 45 52.51 -9.16 20.14
N LEU A 46 51.92 -8.23 19.38
CA LEU A 46 51.78 -6.83 19.76
C LEU A 46 50.30 -6.48 19.90
N PHE A 47 49.99 -5.56 20.79
CA PHE A 47 48.64 -5.11 21.08
C PHE A 47 48.58 -3.58 21.18
N ALA A 48 47.44 -3.01 20.79
CA ALA A 48 47.11 -1.60 20.97
C ALA A 48 45.61 -1.35 20.89
N ASP A 49 45.20 -0.23 21.46
CA ASP A 49 43.87 0.35 21.30
C ASP A 49 43.96 1.52 20.32
N ALA A 50 43.18 1.47 19.25
CA ALA A 50 43.16 2.49 18.20
C ALA A 50 41.86 3.29 18.21
N SER A 51 41.95 4.61 18.25
CA SER A 51 40.78 5.50 18.12
C SER A 51 40.14 5.37 16.74
N GLY A 52 38.81 5.45 16.66
CA GLY A 52 38.10 5.41 15.38
C GLY A 52 36.59 5.64 15.51
N SER A 53 35.84 5.35 14.44
CA SER A 53 34.42 5.73 14.29
C SER A 53 33.40 4.99 15.18
N GLY A 54 33.86 4.12 16.09
CA GLY A 54 33.00 3.39 17.02
C GLY A 54 32.99 4.04 18.40
N ALA A 55 31.94 3.81 19.20
CA ALA A 55 31.83 4.33 20.56
C ALA A 55 32.89 3.78 21.54
N SER A 56 33.67 2.78 21.13
CA SER A 56 34.79 2.22 21.91
C SER A 56 36.03 2.06 21.02
N PRO A 57 37.26 2.24 21.55
CA PRO A 57 38.50 2.06 20.79
C PRO A 57 38.61 0.67 20.16
N TYR A 58 39.11 0.60 18.93
CA TYR A 58 39.32 -0.67 18.25
C TYR A 58 40.49 -1.42 18.86
N LYS A 59 40.29 -2.70 19.19
CA LYS A 59 41.34 -3.57 19.70
C LYS A 59 42.14 -4.11 18.51
N VAL A 60 43.43 -3.82 18.49
CA VAL A 60 44.36 -4.19 17.41
C VAL A 60 45.42 -5.15 17.95
N SER A 61 45.73 -6.20 17.20
CA SER A 61 46.84 -7.08 17.51
C SER A 61 47.59 -7.52 16.27
N LEU A 62 48.91 -7.67 16.38
CA LEU A 62 49.76 -8.28 15.36
C LEU A 62 50.38 -9.57 15.91
N VAL A 63 50.48 -10.59 15.06
CA VAL A 63 51.14 -11.86 15.39
C VAL A 63 52.28 -12.09 14.41
N PHE A 64 53.49 -12.34 14.92
CA PHE A 64 54.68 -12.62 14.14
C PHE A 64 54.86 -14.14 13.97
N GLY A 65 54.92 -14.60 12.73
CA GLY A 65 55.17 -16.01 12.38
C GLY A 65 56.65 -16.29 12.05
N ASP A 66 56.94 -17.52 11.64
CA ASP A 66 58.27 -17.92 11.18
C ASP A 66 58.66 -17.17 9.90
N GLY A 67 59.92 -16.72 9.80
CA GLY A 67 60.42 -15.97 8.64
C GLY A 67 59.97 -14.50 8.61
N ARG A 68 59.37 -14.04 7.50
CA ARG A 68 58.93 -12.63 7.29
C ARG A 68 57.43 -12.38 7.53
N GLU A 69 56.64 -13.40 7.89
CA GLU A 69 55.18 -13.31 7.96
C GLU A 69 54.68 -12.53 9.21
N VAL A 70 53.73 -11.61 9.01
CA VAL A 70 53.04 -10.88 10.09
C VAL A 70 51.54 -10.87 9.78
N LYS A 71 50.70 -11.21 10.76
CA LYS A 71 49.24 -11.23 10.62
C LYS A 71 48.60 -10.19 11.53
N GLY A 72 47.82 -9.28 10.93
CA GLY A 72 47.04 -8.30 11.66
C GLY A 72 45.62 -8.74 11.96
N LYS A 73 45.15 -8.47 13.18
CA LYS A 73 43.75 -8.58 13.58
C LYS A 73 43.32 -7.25 14.19
N CYS A 74 42.12 -6.79 13.84
CA CYS A 74 41.53 -5.58 14.39
C CYS A 74 40.02 -5.76 14.50
N SER A 75 39.39 -5.17 15.52
CA SER A 75 37.92 -5.19 15.68
C SER A 75 37.17 -4.25 14.72
N CYS A 76 37.87 -3.49 13.88
CA CYS A 76 37.23 -2.61 12.89
C CYS A 76 36.60 -3.39 11.72
N MET A 77 35.59 -2.80 11.08
CA MET A 77 34.88 -3.43 9.97
C MET A 77 35.81 -3.76 8.78
N ALA A 78 36.79 -2.90 8.50
CA ALA A 78 37.72 -3.08 7.39
C ALA A 78 38.57 -4.36 7.53
N ALA A 79 38.90 -4.78 8.75
CA ALA A 79 39.70 -5.98 8.99
C ALA A 79 39.00 -7.30 8.57
N ARG A 80 37.69 -7.26 8.25
CA ARG A 80 36.95 -8.42 7.74
C ARG A 80 37.17 -8.68 6.25
N SER A 81 37.65 -7.69 5.49
CA SER A 81 37.78 -7.76 4.04
C SER A 81 39.21 -7.59 3.53
N ARG A 82 40.17 -7.29 4.42
CA ARG A 82 41.58 -7.10 4.04
C ARG A 82 42.53 -7.54 5.16
N PRO A 83 43.73 -8.06 4.83
CA PRO A 83 44.67 -8.62 5.80
C PRO A 83 45.33 -7.56 6.71
N PHE A 84 45.51 -6.34 6.22
CA PHE A 84 45.97 -5.19 7.01
C PHE A 84 45.01 -4.01 6.81
N CYS A 85 44.33 -3.60 7.88
CA CYS A 85 43.62 -2.33 7.92
C CYS A 85 44.55 -1.21 8.41
N LYS A 86 44.18 0.06 8.19
CA LYS A 86 44.92 1.23 8.70
C LYS A 86 45.35 1.14 10.17
N HIS A 87 44.54 0.55 11.06
CA HIS A 87 44.93 0.40 12.48
C HIS A 87 45.99 -0.70 12.70
N ALA A 88 45.90 -1.82 11.99
CA ALA A 88 46.92 -2.87 12.02
C ALA A 88 48.24 -2.38 11.42
N ALA A 89 48.16 -1.57 10.35
CA ALA A 89 49.31 -0.88 9.78
C ALA A 89 49.92 0.11 10.78
N ALA A 90 49.10 0.91 11.48
CA ALA A 90 49.56 1.83 12.51
C ALA A 90 50.32 1.13 13.64
N LEU A 91 49.83 -0.03 14.10
CA LEU A 91 50.51 -0.82 15.13
C LEU A 91 51.88 -1.35 14.67
N LEU A 92 52.00 -1.70 13.38
CA LEU A 92 53.27 -2.15 12.79
C LEU A 92 54.26 -0.99 12.63
N VAL A 93 53.77 0.20 12.26
CA VAL A 93 54.55 1.44 12.19
C VAL A 93 55.07 1.82 13.58
N ALA A 94 54.20 1.73 14.61
CA ALA A 94 54.58 2.00 16.00
C ALA A 94 55.73 1.09 16.45
N TRP A 95 55.67 -0.20 16.14
CA TRP A 95 56.74 -1.14 16.48
C TRP A 95 58.05 -0.89 15.73
N SER A 96 57.99 -0.44 14.47
CA SER A 96 59.18 -0.11 13.68
C SER A 96 59.87 1.18 14.12
N ARG A 97 59.09 2.20 14.53
CA ARG A 97 59.62 3.54 14.87
C ARG A 97 59.93 3.72 16.35
N ALA A 98 59.17 3.07 17.24
CA ALA A 98 59.28 3.22 18.68
C ALA A 98 59.05 1.88 19.40
N PRO A 99 59.89 0.84 19.17
CA PRO A 99 59.74 -0.46 19.80
C PRO A 99 59.83 -0.40 21.33
N ASP A 100 60.60 0.54 21.87
CA ASP A 100 60.78 0.70 23.33
C ASP A 100 59.56 1.33 24.03
N ALA A 101 58.56 1.82 23.26
CA ALA A 101 57.29 2.33 23.81
C ALA A 101 56.29 1.22 24.19
N PHE A 102 56.61 -0.05 23.91
CA PHE A 102 55.74 -1.19 24.20
C PHE A 102 56.08 -1.81 25.57
N VAL A 103 55.07 -1.87 26.44
CA VAL A 103 55.20 -2.52 27.75
C VAL A 103 55.21 -4.04 27.55
N THR A 104 56.22 -4.73 28.09
CA THR A 104 56.25 -6.20 28.10
C THR A 104 55.34 -6.69 29.23
N THR A 105 54.39 -7.57 28.88
CA THR A 105 53.38 -8.09 29.81
C THR A 105 53.57 -9.59 30.00
N ASP A 106 53.20 -10.12 31.18
CA ASP A 106 53.30 -11.55 31.50
C ASP A 106 52.06 -12.37 31.05
N ALA A 107 51.02 -11.69 30.54
CA ALA A 107 49.82 -12.29 29.97
C ALA A 107 49.22 -11.42 28.86
N ALA A 108 48.61 -12.03 27.84
CA ALA A 108 47.96 -11.30 26.75
C ALA A 108 46.77 -10.45 27.27
N PRO A 109 46.64 -9.18 26.89
CA PRO A 109 45.54 -8.33 27.33
C PRO A 109 44.19 -8.88 26.85
N THR A 110 43.21 -8.91 27.77
CA THR A 110 41.85 -9.39 27.49
C THR A 110 41.17 -8.49 26.47
N GLY A 111 41.04 -8.94 25.22
CA GLY A 111 40.25 -8.25 24.21
C GLY A 111 40.72 -8.30 22.76
N ALA A 112 41.83 -8.97 22.41
CA ALA A 112 42.28 -9.04 21.03
C ALA A 112 42.57 -10.47 20.57
N GLY A 113 41.61 -11.02 19.81
CA GLY A 113 41.75 -12.29 19.09
C GLY A 113 40.94 -13.42 19.71
N GLY A 114 39.67 -13.55 19.29
CA GLY A 114 38.95 -14.80 19.48
C GLY A 114 39.69 -15.95 18.78
N PRO A 115 40.06 -17.03 19.47
CA PRO A 115 40.05 -18.34 18.84
C PRO A 115 38.59 -18.68 18.53
N ALA A 116 38.37 -19.53 17.53
CA ALA A 116 37.08 -20.14 17.24
C ALA A 116 36.40 -20.51 18.56
N LYS A 117 35.10 -20.20 18.68
CA LYS A 117 34.25 -20.67 19.77
C LYS A 117 34.34 -22.20 19.82
N LYS A 118 35.35 -22.75 20.51
CA LYS A 118 35.06 -23.84 21.43
C LYS A 118 34.11 -23.19 22.41
N SER A 119 32.86 -23.61 22.33
CA SER A 119 31.86 -23.32 23.32
C SER A 119 32.48 -23.67 24.67
N VAL A 120 33.05 -22.68 25.35
CA VAL A 120 33.07 -22.70 26.80
C VAL A 120 31.62 -22.95 27.13
N LYS A 121 31.31 -24.11 27.71
CA LYS A 121 30.03 -24.32 28.36
C LYS A 121 29.94 -23.18 29.38
N LYS A 122 29.32 -22.06 29.00
CA LYS A 122 28.57 -21.24 29.94
C LYS A 122 27.78 -22.28 30.72
N GLY A 123 28.01 -22.36 32.03
CA GLY A 123 27.19 -23.19 32.89
C GLY A 123 25.74 -22.99 32.43
N LYS A 124 25.01 -24.09 32.18
CA LYS A 124 23.63 -24.06 31.71
C LYS A 124 22.88 -23.09 32.61
N THR A 125 22.75 -21.84 32.19
CA THR A 125 21.81 -20.91 32.78
C THR A 125 20.49 -21.55 32.41
N ASP A 126 19.75 -22.01 33.40
CA ASP A 126 18.51 -22.72 33.16
C ASP A 126 17.60 -21.82 32.32
N ALA A 127 17.16 -22.30 31.17
CA ALA A 127 16.35 -21.50 30.26
C ALA A 127 15.07 -21.02 30.98
N ALA A 128 14.55 -21.82 31.90
CA ALA A 128 13.42 -21.45 32.75
C ALA A 128 13.78 -20.33 33.75
N GLU A 129 15.02 -20.27 34.23
CA GLU A 129 15.51 -19.18 35.10
C GLU A 129 15.65 -17.86 34.33
N LEU A 130 16.15 -17.90 33.09
CA LEU A 130 16.19 -16.73 32.21
C LEU A 130 14.79 -16.22 31.86
N MET A 131 13.85 -17.14 31.59
CA MET A 131 12.44 -16.78 31.38
C MET A 131 11.82 -16.18 32.65
N ARG A 132 12.06 -16.74 33.83
CA ARG A 132 11.61 -16.20 35.12
C ARG A 132 12.11 -14.76 35.33
N SER A 133 13.40 -14.54 35.08
CA SER A 133 14.01 -13.19 35.16
C SER A 133 13.35 -12.21 34.17
N GLY A 134 13.16 -12.63 32.91
CA GLY A 134 12.50 -11.79 31.91
C GLY A 134 11.04 -11.44 32.25
N VAL A 135 10.26 -12.41 32.72
CA VAL A 135 8.88 -12.21 33.17
C VAL A 135 8.81 -11.27 34.37
N ALA A 136 9.75 -11.39 35.31
CA ALA A 136 9.86 -10.47 36.44
C ALA A 136 10.19 -9.04 35.99
N GLN A 137 11.15 -8.87 35.06
CA GLN A 137 11.49 -7.57 34.47
C GLN A 137 10.29 -6.92 33.77
N VAL A 138 9.52 -7.69 33.01
CA VAL A 138 8.28 -7.20 32.37
C VAL A 138 7.25 -6.79 33.42
N SER A 139 7.06 -7.58 34.47
CA SER A 139 6.11 -7.26 35.54
C SER A 139 6.50 -5.97 36.27
N THR A 140 7.80 -5.78 36.53
CA THR A 140 8.34 -4.54 37.09
C THR A 140 8.13 -3.36 36.13
N LEU A 141 8.46 -3.52 34.85
CA LEU A 141 8.24 -2.48 33.84
C LEU A 141 6.78 -2.06 33.78
N VAL A 142 5.85 -3.03 33.74
CA VAL A 142 4.41 -2.76 33.67
C VAL A 142 3.95 -2.03 34.93
N ARG A 143 4.45 -2.42 36.10
CA ARG A 143 4.17 -1.72 37.36
C ARG A 143 4.68 -0.29 37.37
N GLU A 144 5.93 -0.07 36.97
CA GLU A 144 6.55 1.26 36.94
C GLU A 144 5.79 2.19 36.00
N LEU A 145 5.56 1.77 34.76
CA LEU A 145 4.85 2.57 33.75
C LEU A 145 3.39 2.79 34.12
N GLY A 146 2.71 1.79 34.70
CA GLY A 146 1.34 1.94 35.19
C GLY A 146 1.24 2.92 36.35
N LEU A 147 2.23 2.95 37.24
CA LEU A 147 2.27 3.88 38.37
C LEU A 147 2.58 5.31 37.95
N SER A 148 3.63 5.51 37.16
CA SER A 148 4.14 6.83 36.77
C SER A 148 3.37 7.48 35.62
N GLY A 149 2.73 6.66 34.78
CA GLY A 149 2.26 7.08 33.47
C GLY A 149 3.40 7.38 32.49
N VAL A 150 3.05 7.84 31.29
CA VAL A 150 3.98 8.15 30.19
C VAL A 150 4.58 9.55 30.27
N ALA A 151 3.89 10.50 30.92
CA ALA A 151 4.31 11.91 30.98
C ALA A 151 5.51 12.17 31.89
N ALA A 152 5.77 11.27 32.85
CA ALA A 152 6.83 11.41 33.85
C ALA A 152 8.17 10.75 33.46
N LEU A 153 8.31 10.28 32.22
CA LEU A 153 9.43 9.44 31.79
C LEU A 153 10.54 10.22 31.07
N SER A 154 11.79 9.78 31.24
CA SER A 154 12.95 10.31 30.52
C SER A 154 12.96 9.88 29.05
N GLU A 155 13.63 10.66 28.19
CA GLU A 155 13.80 10.34 26.76
C GLU A 155 14.45 8.96 26.53
N ASP A 156 15.36 8.55 27.42
CA ASP A 156 16.07 7.27 27.34
C ASP A 156 15.19 6.04 27.64
N ARG A 157 13.99 6.23 28.21
CA ARG A 157 13.14 5.12 28.66
C ARG A 157 12.70 4.23 27.50
N ALA A 158 12.43 4.81 26.33
CA ALA A 158 12.05 4.05 25.15
C ALA A 158 13.18 3.11 24.68
N GLU A 159 14.43 3.57 24.73
CA GLU A 159 15.60 2.76 24.37
C GLU A 159 15.82 1.61 25.37
N GLN A 160 15.62 1.87 26.67
CA GLN A 160 15.67 0.83 27.71
C GLN A 160 14.61 -0.26 27.48
N VAL A 161 13.37 0.12 27.18
CA VAL A 161 12.29 -0.84 26.89
C VAL A 161 12.59 -1.65 25.62
N ARG A 162 13.19 -1.02 24.60
CA ARG A 162 13.63 -1.72 23.39
C ARG A 162 14.73 -2.73 23.68
N ALA A 163 15.73 -2.36 24.48
CA ALA A 163 16.80 -3.27 24.92
C ALA A 163 16.24 -4.44 25.73
N LEU A 164 15.23 -4.20 26.58
CA LEU A 164 14.49 -5.27 27.26
C LEU A 164 13.80 -6.20 26.24
N GLY A 165 13.17 -5.67 25.20
CA GLY A 165 12.57 -6.46 24.12
C GLY A 165 13.57 -7.42 23.46
N GLU A 166 14.78 -6.95 23.16
CA GLU A 166 15.85 -7.78 22.61
C GLU A 166 16.27 -8.89 23.59
N ALA A 167 16.40 -8.58 24.89
CA ALA A 167 16.73 -9.55 25.93
C ALA A 167 15.62 -10.60 26.11
N LEU A 168 14.35 -10.19 26.14
CA LEU A 168 13.19 -11.09 26.22
C LEU A 168 13.17 -12.06 25.05
N ARG A 169 13.49 -11.58 23.85
CA ARG A 169 13.59 -12.43 22.66
C ARG A 169 14.69 -13.46 22.78
N ALA A 170 15.86 -13.07 23.29
CA ALA A 170 16.96 -13.99 23.57
C ALA A 170 16.60 -15.04 24.64
N ASN A 171 15.73 -14.68 25.58
CA ASN A 171 15.21 -15.57 26.62
C ASN A 171 14.03 -16.45 26.16
N GLY A 172 13.60 -16.35 24.89
CA GLY A 172 12.52 -17.15 24.33
C GLY A 172 11.11 -16.70 24.71
N LEU A 173 10.93 -15.45 25.16
CA LEU A 173 9.64 -14.84 25.48
C LEU A 173 9.15 -13.99 24.29
N ARG A 174 8.73 -14.64 23.20
CA ARG A 174 8.53 -13.95 21.90
C ARG A 174 7.37 -12.93 21.91
N ARG A 175 6.22 -13.24 22.52
CA ARG A 175 5.10 -12.29 22.61
C ARG A 175 5.48 -11.06 23.44
N LEU A 176 6.03 -11.27 24.63
CA LEU A 176 6.50 -10.18 25.49
C LEU A 176 7.57 -9.31 24.83
N ALA A 177 8.49 -9.93 24.07
CA ALA A 177 9.49 -9.20 23.31
C ALA A 177 8.86 -8.30 22.23
N ALA A 178 7.90 -8.82 21.45
CA ALA A 178 7.20 -8.04 20.44
C ALA A 178 6.44 -6.86 21.06
N ARG A 179 5.68 -7.11 22.13
CA ARG A 179 4.93 -6.07 22.85
C ARG A 179 5.83 -5.02 23.49
N ALA A 180 6.98 -5.39 24.03
CA ALA A 180 7.96 -4.44 24.54
C ALA A 180 8.45 -3.48 23.44
N VAL A 181 8.71 -3.98 22.22
CA VAL A 181 9.10 -3.13 21.09
C VAL A 181 7.98 -2.17 20.68
N GLU A 182 6.73 -2.64 20.67
CA GLU A 182 5.55 -1.79 20.39
C GLU A 182 5.37 -0.70 21.45
N VAL A 183 5.48 -1.04 22.73
CA VAL A 183 5.43 -0.07 23.84
C VAL A 183 6.57 0.94 23.72
N ALA A 184 7.79 0.52 23.40
CA ALA A 184 8.90 1.45 23.16
C ALA A 184 8.59 2.45 22.04
N GLY A 185 7.92 2.01 20.96
CA GLY A 185 7.47 2.90 19.89
C GLY A 185 6.46 3.95 20.35
N LEU A 186 5.49 3.56 21.18
CA LEU A 186 4.52 4.50 21.76
C LEU A 186 5.18 5.49 22.74
N LEU A 187 6.15 5.04 23.53
CA LEU A 187 6.90 5.92 24.43
C LEU A 187 7.69 6.97 23.65
N GLU A 188 8.26 6.63 22.49
CA GLU A 188 8.89 7.62 21.61
C GLU A 188 7.90 8.65 21.07
N GLN A 189 6.70 8.21 20.68
CA GLN A 189 5.64 9.12 20.23
C GLN A 189 5.20 10.09 21.35
N ALA A 190 5.06 9.57 22.58
CA ALA A 190 4.75 10.38 23.74
C ALA A 190 5.87 11.41 24.04
N ALA A 191 7.14 10.96 24.01
CA ALA A 191 8.30 11.83 24.24
C ALA A 191 8.44 12.92 23.16
N ALA A 192 8.14 12.58 21.89
CA ALA A 192 8.20 13.50 20.77
C ALA A 192 7.12 14.60 20.81
N ARG A 193 6.07 14.45 21.65
CA ARG A 193 4.95 15.39 21.80
C ARG A 193 4.28 15.76 20.47
N THR A 194 4.25 14.82 19.54
CA THR A 194 3.67 14.98 18.19
C THR A 194 2.15 14.89 18.16
N GLY A 195 1.50 14.60 19.30
CA GLY A 195 0.06 14.36 19.38
C GLY A 195 -0.39 13.02 18.79
N THR A 196 0.56 12.13 18.45
CA THR A 196 0.30 10.82 17.84
C THR A 196 0.25 9.67 18.84
N PHE A 197 0.47 9.96 20.14
CA PHE A 197 0.39 8.95 21.20
C PHE A 197 -1.08 8.55 21.42
N GLU A 198 -1.33 7.23 21.45
CA GLU A 198 -2.66 6.65 21.56
C GLU A 198 -2.81 5.91 22.91
N PRO A 199 -3.40 6.55 23.95
CA PRO A 199 -3.57 5.95 25.27
C PRO A 199 -4.24 4.57 25.31
N PRO A 200 -5.28 4.27 24.50
CA PRO A 200 -5.92 2.96 24.57
C PRO A 200 -5.05 1.86 23.96
N VAL A 201 -4.26 2.15 22.91
CA VAL A 201 -3.28 1.19 22.37
C VAL A 201 -2.21 0.88 23.41
N PHE A 202 -1.69 1.92 24.08
CA PHE A 202 -0.77 1.74 25.20
C PHE A 202 -1.38 0.85 26.29
N THR A 203 -2.61 1.14 26.71
CA THR A 203 -3.28 0.39 27.79
C THR A 203 -3.57 -1.06 27.40
N ASP A 204 -3.98 -1.32 26.16
CA ASP A 204 -4.18 -2.68 25.62
C ASP A 204 -2.86 -3.48 25.64
N LEU A 205 -1.73 -2.87 25.24
CA LEU A 205 -0.40 -3.50 25.30
C LEU A 205 0.05 -3.79 26.73
N MET A 206 -0.16 -2.86 27.65
CA MET A 206 0.18 -3.04 29.07
C MET A 206 -0.63 -4.17 29.70
N ALA A 207 -1.92 -4.27 29.35
CA ALA A 207 -2.77 -5.38 29.75
C ALA A 207 -2.27 -6.71 29.18
N ASP A 208 -1.96 -6.78 27.89
CA ASP A 208 -1.44 -7.98 27.24
C ASP A 208 -0.12 -8.45 27.88
N MET A 209 0.81 -7.51 28.10
CA MET A 209 2.11 -7.79 28.72
C MET A 209 1.94 -8.33 30.15
N LEU A 210 1.10 -7.71 30.97
CA LEU A 210 0.89 -8.16 32.35
C LEU A 210 0.23 -9.54 32.40
N LEU A 211 -0.84 -9.76 31.63
CA LEU A 211 -1.56 -11.03 31.62
C LEU A 211 -0.69 -12.16 31.07
N THR A 212 0.05 -11.89 30.00
CA THR A 212 1.01 -12.84 29.44
C THR A 212 2.10 -13.16 30.45
N ALA A 213 2.70 -12.15 31.09
CA ALA A 213 3.71 -12.33 32.14
C ALA A 213 3.18 -13.21 33.28
N ARG A 214 1.98 -12.93 33.81
CA ARG A 214 1.35 -13.72 34.88
C ARG A 214 1.04 -15.15 34.47
N LYS A 215 0.56 -15.38 33.25
CA LYS A 215 0.26 -16.73 32.76
C LYS A 215 1.53 -17.56 32.58
N VAL A 216 2.60 -16.95 32.06
CA VAL A 216 3.91 -17.59 31.92
C VAL A 216 4.58 -17.80 33.28
N GLU A 217 4.46 -16.85 34.22
CA GLU A 217 4.97 -16.97 35.59
C GLU A 217 4.39 -18.21 36.29
N LYS A 218 3.07 -18.39 36.24
CA LYS A 218 2.38 -19.57 36.78
C LYS A 218 2.88 -20.86 36.14
N HIS A 219 3.07 -20.85 34.82
CA HIS A 219 3.62 -22.00 34.11
C HIS A 219 5.04 -22.35 34.58
N LEU A 220 5.91 -21.34 34.72
CA LEU A 220 7.26 -21.51 35.25
C LEU A 220 7.27 -21.94 36.73
N GLY A 221 6.18 -21.67 37.47
CA GLY A 221 5.93 -22.15 38.83
C GLY A 221 5.38 -23.58 38.91
N GLY A 222 5.16 -24.26 37.78
CA GLY A 222 4.75 -25.66 37.72
C GLY A 222 3.31 -25.91 37.22
N GLU A 223 2.52 -24.86 36.95
CA GLU A 223 1.21 -25.05 36.33
C GLU A 223 1.35 -25.51 34.87
N VAL A 224 0.52 -26.46 34.45
CA VAL A 224 0.51 -26.93 33.05
C VAL A 224 -0.06 -25.83 32.16
N LEU A 225 0.69 -25.46 31.12
CA LEU A 225 0.24 -24.53 30.07
C LEU A 225 -0.12 -25.33 28.83
N GLU A 226 -1.35 -25.20 28.35
CA GLU A 226 -1.79 -25.87 27.13
C GLU A 226 -0.90 -25.48 25.94
N ASP A 227 -0.63 -26.44 25.05
CA ASP A 227 0.29 -26.25 23.92
C ASP A 227 -0.07 -25.06 23.02
N ARG A 228 -1.36 -24.76 22.85
CA ARG A 228 -1.82 -23.58 22.10
C ARG A 228 -1.34 -22.26 22.71
N TYR A 229 -1.30 -22.17 24.04
CA TYR A 229 -0.78 -21.01 24.75
C TYR A 229 0.76 -21.02 24.81
N VAL A 230 1.39 -22.19 24.76
CA VAL A 230 2.85 -22.29 24.60
C VAL A 230 3.29 -21.73 23.24
N GLU A 231 2.59 -22.04 22.16
CA GLU A 231 2.86 -21.43 20.84
C GLU A 231 2.58 -19.93 20.87
N GLU A 232 1.43 -19.51 21.40
CA GLU A 232 0.97 -18.12 21.33
C GLU A 232 1.73 -17.16 22.27
N LEU A 233 1.99 -17.56 23.53
CA LEU A 233 2.56 -16.68 24.54
C LEU A 233 4.09 -16.74 24.61
N ILE A 234 4.66 -17.95 24.47
CA ILE A 234 6.10 -18.19 24.56
C ILE A 234 6.70 -18.20 23.15
N GLY A 235 6.03 -18.85 22.20
CA GLY A 235 6.57 -19.10 20.87
C GLY A 235 7.65 -20.17 20.91
N LYS A 236 7.34 -21.32 21.50
CA LYS A 236 8.25 -22.48 21.52
C LYS A 236 8.66 -22.86 20.09
N THR A 237 9.91 -23.28 19.92
CA THR A 237 10.32 -23.89 18.64
C THR A 237 9.87 -25.34 18.62
N TRP A 238 8.80 -25.64 17.88
CA TRP A 238 8.28 -27.00 17.72
C TRP A 238 9.11 -27.83 16.75
N THR A 239 9.55 -29.00 17.18
CA THR A 239 10.21 -29.98 16.32
C THR A 239 9.17 -30.77 15.51
N LYS A 240 9.62 -31.56 14.53
CA LYS A 240 8.71 -32.43 13.76
C LYS A 240 7.94 -33.43 14.65
N LYS A 241 8.54 -33.87 15.76
CA LYS A 241 7.95 -34.85 16.68
C LYS A 241 6.85 -34.27 17.56
N ASP A 242 6.85 -32.94 17.75
CA ASP A 242 5.87 -32.26 18.60
C ASP A 242 4.59 -31.86 17.84
N ARG A 243 4.53 -32.11 16.53
CA ARG A 243 3.40 -31.73 15.67
C ARG A 243 2.37 -32.84 15.65
N ALA A 244 1.09 -32.48 15.78
CA ALA A 244 0.02 -33.45 15.62
C ALA A 244 -0.11 -33.82 14.14
N PRO A 245 -0.14 -35.12 13.77
CA PRO A 245 -0.35 -35.51 12.37
C PRO A 245 -1.71 -35.02 11.89
N VAL A 246 -1.77 -34.59 10.64
CA VAL A 246 -3.01 -34.23 9.96
C VAL A 246 -2.97 -34.77 8.53
N GLU A 247 -4.06 -35.39 8.10
CA GLU A 247 -4.20 -36.04 6.79
C GLU A 247 -5.59 -35.78 6.21
N GLY A 248 -5.75 -35.99 4.90
CA GLY A 248 -7.06 -35.90 4.24
C GLY A 248 -7.60 -34.48 4.08
N LEU A 249 -6.79 -33.44 4.30
CA LEU A 249 -7.24 -32.06 4.16
C LEU A 249 -7.50 -31.71 2.70
N ARG A 250 -8.48 -30.84 2.45
CA ARG A 250 -8.80 -30.35 1.11
C ARG A 250 -8.58 -28.84 1.04
N LEU A 251 -7.33 -28.45 0.82
CA LEU A 251 -6.89 -27.07 1.02
C LEU A 251 -6.98 -26.23 -0.25
N LEU A 252 -7.59 -25.06 -0.11
CA LEU A 252 -7.61 -24.00 -1.13
C LEU A 252 -6.86 -22.77 -0.60
N GLU A 253 -5.78 -22.37 -1.28
CA GLU A 253 -5.06 -21.14 -0.96
C GLU A 253 -5.88 -19.94 -1.41
N TYR A 254 -6.22 -19.04 -0.48
CA TYR A 254 -6.94 -17.81 -0.78
C TYR A 254 -6.08 -16.55 -0.68
N ALA A 255 -4.93 -16.62 -0.01
CA ALA A 255 -3.98 -15.51 0.00
C ALA A 255 -2.54 -16.00 0.11
N PHE A 256 -1.64 -15.31 -0.57
CA PHE A 256 -0.20 -15.49 -0.44
C PHE A 256 0.45 -14.13 -0.21
N THR A 257 1.11 -13.98 0.94
CA THR A 257 1.73 -12.70 1.34
C THR A 257 3.22 -12.87 1.55
N THR A 258 4.00 -11.93 1.04
CA THR A 258 5.41 -11.79 1.37
C THR A 258 5.60 -10.49 2.14
N ARG A 259 6.25 -10.56 3.30
CA ARG A 259 6.58 -9.38 4.11
C ARG A 259 7.97 -9.46 4.70
N SER A 260 8.57 -8.30 4.93
CA SER A 260 9.84 -8.18 5.65
C SER A 260 9.59 -7.66 7.06
N THR A 261 10.21 -8.29 8.05
CA THR A 261 10.14 -7.85 9.44
C THR A 261 11.25 -6.83 9.76
N PRO A 262 11.08 -5.98 10.79
CA PRO A 262 12.09 -4.98 11.18
C PRO A 262 13.46 -5.57 11.53
N ASP A 263 13.51 -6.83 11.96
CA ASP A 263 14.73 -7.58 12.26
C ASP A 263 15.35 -8.27 11.02
N ASN A 264 14.97 -7.85 9.81
CA ASN A 264 15.45 -8.36 8.52
C ASN A 264 15.17 -9.85 8.30
N PHE A 265 13.95 -10.32 8.59
CA PHE A 265 13.46 -11.61 8.10
C PHE A 265 12.42 -11.40 7.00
N VAL A 266 12.42 -12.27 6.01
CA VAL A 266 11.37 -12.36 5.00
C VAL A 266 10.44 -13.50 5.40
N ILE A 267 9.17 -13.18 5.60
CA ILE A 267 8.08 -14.12 5.88
C ILE A 267 7.26 -14.27 4.60
N ARG A 268 7.15 -15.51 4.12
CA ARG A 268 6.23 -15.90 3.04
C ARG A 268 5.15 -16.79 3.63
N GLU A 269 3.91 -16.40 3.49
CA GLU A 269 2.77 -17.05 4.13
C GLU A 269 1.68 -17.38 3.11
N SER A 270 1.29 -18.65 3.06
CA SER A 270 0.08 -19.12 2.38
C SER A 270 -1.04 -19.23 3.39
N ARG A 271 -2.21 -18.68 3.06
CA ARG A 271 -3.46 -18.81 3.82
C ARG A 271 -4.40 -19.75 3.10
N PHE A 272 -4.88 -20.75 3.81
CA PHE A 272 -5.76 -21.79 3.27
C PHE A 272 -7.08 -21.84 4.00
N ILE A 273 -8.10 -22.27 3.28
CA ILE A 273 -9.35 -22.78 3.86
C ILE A 273 -9.49 -24.25 3.48
N ASP A 274 -9.88 -25.08 4.45
CA ASP A 274 -10.24 -26.46 4.18
C ASP A 274 -11.69 -26.53 3.68
N LEU A 275 -11.88 -27.03 2.46
CA LEU A 275 -13.18 -27.17 1.83
C LEU A 275 -14.05 -28.26 2.49
N GLY A 276 -13.46 -29.13 3.32
CA GLY A 276 -14.20 -30.11 4.11
C GLY A 276 -14.95 -29.44 5.27
N THR A 277 -14.20 -28.71 6.10
CA THR A 277 -14.64 -28.22 7.42
C THR A 277 -14.90 -26.72 7.50
N GLY A 278 -14.38 -25.92 6.56
CA GLY A 278 -14.34 -24.45 6.66
C GLY A 278 -13.24 -23.91 7.57
N ALA A 279 -12.39 -24.78 8.14
CA ALA A 279 -11.29 -24.35 9.01
C ALA A 279 -10.20 -23.60 8.23
N HIS A 280 -9.64 -22.57 8.86
CA HIS A 280 -8.56 -21.76 8.28
C HIS A 280 -7.19 -22.27 8.73
N TYR A 281 -6.26 -22.36 7.79
CA TYR A 281 -4.88 -22.81 8.01
C TYR A 281 -3.85 -21.85 7.42
N ALA A 282 -2.62 -21.92 7.90
CA ALA A 282 -1.52 -21.12 7.37
C ALA A 282 -0.22 -21.93 7.26
N GLU A 283 0.56 -21.72 6.19
CA GLU A 283 1.90 -22.27 6.05
C GLU A 283 2.90 -21.13 5.88
N LYS A 284 3.97 -21.12 6.69
CA LYS A 284 4.91 -20.00 6.78
C LYS A 284 6.34 -20.45 6.52
N GLN A 285 7.02 -19.79 5.59
CA GLN A 285 8.47 -19.82 5.44
C GLN A 285 9.06 -18.52 6.00
N ILE A 286 9.95 -18.62 6.99
CA ILE A 286 10.58 -17.46 7.64
C ILE A 286 12.09 -17.61 7.45
N LEU A 287 12.71 -16.68 6.73
CA LEU A 287 14.14 -16.72 6.41
C LEU A 287 14.79 -15.36 6.70
N PRO A 288 16.04 -15.30 7.17
CA PRO A 288 16.78 -14.05 7.21
C PRO A 288 16.90 -13.44 5.80
N ALA A 289 16.73 -12.13 5.65
CA ALA A 289 16.71 -11.45 4.35
C ALA A 289 18.04 -11.58 3.58
N PHE A 290 19.16 -11.76 4.28
CA PHE A 290 20.47 -12.00 3.67
C PHE A 290 20.68 -13.44 3.18
N LEU A 291 19.82 -14.39 3.58
CA LEU A 291 19.97 -15.80 3.23
C LEU A 291 19.34 -16.07 1.85
N ARG A 292 20.19 -16.12 0.81
CA ARG A 292 19.76 -16.36 -0.58
C ARG A 292 19.83 -17.82 -1.03
N SER A 293 20.35 -18.72 -0.18
CA SER A 293 20.63 -20.13 -0.54
C SER A 293 19.41 -21.06 -0.44
N VAL A 294 18.30 -20.58 0.12
CA VAL A 294 17.07 -21.36 0.29
C VAL A 294 16.08 -20.93 -0.77
N GLU A 295 15.49 -21.90 -1.47
CA GLU A 295 14.48 -21.60 -2.47
C GLU A 295 13.25 -20.92 -1.82
N PRO A 296 12.80 -19.77 -2.34
CA PRO A 296 11.61 -19.10 -1.85
C PRO A 296 10.38 -20.01 -1.95
N LYS A 297 9.57 -20.06 -0.89
CA LYS A 297 8.24 -20.66 -0.93
C LYS A 297 7.44 -20.04 -2.07
N ARG A 298 6.78 -20.89 -2.85
CA ARG A 298 5.88 -20.51 -3.93
C ARG A 298 4.42 -20.60 -3.47
N SER A 299 3.57 -19.79 -4.10
CA SER A 299 2.12 -19.80 -3.92
C SER A 299 1.50 -21.07 -4.50
N HIS A 300 0.41 -21.53 -3.87
CA HIS A 300 -0.45 -22.62 -4.37
C HIS A 300 -1.72 -22.12 -5.07
N ALA A 301 -1.82 -20.80 -5.34
CA ALA A 301 -2.98 -20.19 -5.95
C ALA A 301 -3.36 -20.88 -7.27
N GLY A 302 -4.66 -20.87 -7.57
CA GLY A 302 -5.19 -21.53 -8.76
C GLY A 302 -5.25 -23.05 -8.70
N THR A 303 -4.91 -23.68 -7.56
CA THR A 303 -5.01 -25.13 -7.35
C THR A 303 -5.72 -25.49 -6.04
N VAL A 304 -6.21 -26.73 -5.96
CA VAL A 304 -6.74 -27.36 -4.75
C VAL A 304 -5.82 -28.53 -4.40
N LEU A 305 -5.34 -28.55 -3.16
CA LEU A 305 -4.53 -29.65 -2.62
C LEU A 305 -5.49 -30.69 -2.01
N GLU A 306 -5.74 -31.76 -2.75
CA GLU A 306 -6.60 -32.88 -2.34
C GLU A 306 -5.79 -33.90 -1.52
N GLY A 307 -6.33 -34.31 -0.38
CA GLY A 307 -5.64 -35.25 0.51
C GLY A 307 -4.32 -34.68 1.06
N ALA A 308 -4.28 -33.38 1.33
CA ALA A 308 -3.11 -32.73 1.91
C ALA A 308 -2.80 -33.31 3.29
N LYS A 309 -1.50 -33.53 3.56
CA LYS A 309 -1.01 -34.14 4.79
C LYS A 309 0.26 -33.48 5.32
N GLY A 310 0.50 -33.65 6.61
CA GLY A 310 1.71 -33.20 7.28
C GLY A 310 1.52 -33.04 8.77
N GLY A 311 2.18 -32.03 9.35
CA GLY A 311 2.09 -31.72 10.77
C GLY A 311 1.27 -30.47 11.05
N ARG A 312 0.40 -30.52 12.05
CA ARG A 312 -0.32 -29.37 12.59
C ARG A 312 0.35 -28.89 13.88
N TYR A 313 0.66 -27.60 13.92
CA TYR A 313 1.15 -26.97 15.14
C TYR A 313 -0.04 -26.64 16.07
N PRO A 314 0.14 -26.71 17.39
CA PRO A 314 -0.86 -26.21 18.32
C PRO A 314 -0.99 -24.69 18.17
N GLY A 315 -2.20 -24.15 18.32
CA GLY A 315 -2.44 -22.71 18.21
C GLY A 315 -3.86 -22.36 17.78
N PHE A 316 -4.09 -21.07 17.60
CA PHE A 316 -5.37 -20.52 17.15
C PHE A 316 -5.46 -20.47 15.62
N ALA A 317 -6.68 -20.28 15.10
CA ALA A 317 -6.89 -20.08 13.68
C ALA A 317 -6.21 -18.77 13.20
N PRO A 318 -5.58 -18.74 12.01
CA PRO A 318 -5.43 -19.88 11.10
C PRO A 318 -4.36 -20.84 11.64
N VAL A 319 -4.73 -22.11 11.74
CA VAL A 319 -3.85 -23.09 12.38
C VAL A 319 -2.64 -23.33 11.50
N ARG A 320 -1.45 -23.24 12.09
CA ARG A 320 -0.21 -23.39 11.33
C ARG A 320 0.00 -24.85 10.91
N LEU A 321 0.38 -25.05 9.66
CA LEU A 321 0.73 -26.33 9.07
C LEU A 321 2.21 -26.39 8.69
N ASP A 322 2.77 -27.58 8.77
CA ASP A 322 3.97 -28.03 8.07
C ASP A 322 3.51 -29.01 6.99
N LEU A 323 3.26 -28.50 5.78
CA LEU A 323 2.78 -29.32 4.67
C LEU A 323 3.92 -30.18 4.14
N GLU A 324 3.73 -31.49 4.17
CA GLU A 324 4.72 -32.45 3.64
C GLU A 324 4.38 -32.87 2.20
N GLY A 325 3.10 -32.83 1.85
CA GLY A 325 2.64 -33.10 0.49
C GLY A 325 1.11 -33.18 0.40
N SER A 326 0.63 -33.49 -0.79
CA SER A 326 -0.77 -33.80 -1.06
C SER A 326 -0.85 -35.02 -1.98
N GLU A 327 -1.96 -35.74 -1.93
CA GLU A 327 -2.17 -36.90 -2.81
C GLU A 327 -2.33 -36.46 -4.27
N LYS A 328 -3.11 -35.39 -4.48
CA LYS A 328 -3.39 -34.84 -5.81
C LYS A 328 -3.47 -33.32 -5.74
N THR A 329 -2.77 -32.66 -6.64
CA THR A 329 -2.99 -31.24 -6.92
C THR A 329 -3.92 -31.13 -8.13
N ARG A 330 -5.08 -30.50 -7.96
CA ARG A 330 -6.03 -30.25 -9.05
C ARG A 330 -6.09 -28.78 -9.36
N GLU A 331 -6.29 -28.43 -10.63
CA GLU A 331 -6.63 -27.05 -10.98
C GLU A 331 -7.93 -26.63 -10.30
N LEU A 332 -7.97 -25.39 -9.84
CA LEU A 332 -9.14 -24.81 -9.22
C LEU A 332 -10.27 -24.72 -10.25
N GLY A 333 -11.37 -25.40 -9.97
CA GLY A 333 -12.59 -25.41 -10.78
C GLY A 333 -13.85 -25.08 -9.97
N GLY A 334 -14.97 -24.86 -10.68
CA GLY A 334 -16.21 -24.35 -10.08
C GLY A 334 -16.80 -25.20 -8.96
N ALA A 335 -16.61 -26.52 -8.95
CA ALA A 335 -17.09 -27.38 -7.86
C ALA A 335 -16.42 -27.08 -6.51
N ALA A 336 -15.12 -26.81 -6.51
CA ALA A 336 -14.40 -26.42 -5.30
C ALA A 336 -14.86 -25.05 -4.79
N LEU A 337 -15.14 -24.12 -5.70
CA LEU A 337 -15.63 -22.78 -5.37
C LEU A 337 -17.08 -22.78 -4.84
N ARG A 338 -17.96 -23.65 -5.35
CA ARG A 338 -19.28 -23.86 -4.74
C ARG A 338 -19.16 -24.43 -3.33
N ARG A 339 -18.25 -25.39 -3.13
CA ARG A 339 -17.98 -25.93 -1.80
C ARG A 339 -17.45 -24.86 -0.83
N LEU A 340 -16.63 -23.92 -1.31
CA LEU A 340 -16.20 -22.76 -0.53
C LEU A 340 -17.39 -21.92 -0.04
N ILE A 341 -18.39 -21.66 -0.90
CA ILE A 341 -19.62 -20.98 -0.50
C ILE A 341 -20.31 -21.76 0.62
N GLU A 342 -20.48 -23.07 0.46
CA GLU A 342 -21.16 -23.93 1.44
C GLU A 342 -20.52 -23.90 2.83
N VAL A 343 -19.18 -23.88 2.92
CA VAL A 343 -18.48 -23.84 4.22
C VAL A 343 -18.28 -22.44 4.79
N ALA A 344 -18.49 -21.39 3.99
CA ALA A 344 -18.43 -20.01 4.47
C ALA A 344 -19.56 -19.71 5.45
N LEU A 345 -19.28 -18.85 6.44
CA LEU A 345 -20.25 -18.36 7.42
C LEU A 345 -21.43 -17.73 6.68
N PRO A 346 -22.68 -18.06 7.06
CA PRO A 346 -23.86 -17.76 6.25
C PRO A 346 -24.17 -16.27 6.17
N ASP A 347 -23.78 -15.49 7.18
CA ASP A 347 -24.15 -14.08 7.30
C ASP A 347 -23.27 -13.31 8.32
N VAL A 348 -23.44 -11.98 8.41
CA VAL A 348 -22.66 -11.11 9.29
C VAL A 348 -22.89 -11.46 10.76
N GLY A 349 -24.11 -11.85 11.13
CA GLY A 349 -24.44 -12.27 12.49
C GLY A 349 -23.60 -13.47 12.95
N ALA A 350 -23.44 -14.48 12.08
CA ALA A 350 -22.62 -15.65 12.34
C ALA A 350 -21.13 -15.30 12.48
N ALA A 351 -20.62 -14.37 11.67
CA ALA A 351 -19.25 -13.87 11.80
C ALA A 351 -19.01 -13.13 13.12
N LEU A 352 -19.95 -12.27 13.54
CA LEU A 352 -19.84 -11.58 14.82
C LEU A 352 -19.97 -12.52 16.02
N ALA A 353 -20.83 -13.54 15.94
CA ALA A 353 -20.94 -14.56 16.98
C ALA A 353 -19.64 -15.37 17.12
N ALA A 354 -19.03 -15.78 15.99
CA ALA A 354 -17.74 -16.46 16.00
C ALA A 354 -16.63 -15.56 16.57
N PHE A 355 -16.62 -14.27 16.20
CA PHE A 355 -15.68 -13.28 16.75
C PHE A 355 -15.86 -13.06 18.25
N GLN A 356 -17.11 -12.97 18.72
CA GLN A 356 -17.42 -12.86 20.16
C GLN A 356 -16.92 -14.07 20.94
N GLU A 357 -17.11 -15.29 20.42
CA GLU A 357 -16.59 -16.51 21.05
C GLU A 357 -15.05 -16.49 21.11
N HIS A 358 -14.41 -16.15 19.99
CA HIS A 358 -12.95 -16.04 19.89
C HIS A 358 -12.37 -15.04 20.91
N ARG A 359 -13.03 -13.91 21.13
CA ARG A 359 -12.58 -12.86 22.06
C ARG A 359 -12.85 -13.15 23.54
N LYS A 360 -13.54 -14.25 23.89
CA LYS A 360 -13.65 -14.70 25.29
C LYS A 360 -12.29 -15.17 25.86
N ASP A 361 -11.43 -15.69 24.99
CA ASP A 361 -10.06 -16.04 25.37
C ASP A 361 -9.15 -14.81 25.23
N VAL A 362 -8.76 -14.24 26.38
CA VAL A 362 -7.91 -13.03 26.44
C VAL A 362 -6.52 -13.23 25.83
N PHE A 363 -6.08 -14.49 25.66
CA PHE A 363 -4.79 -14.82 25.06
C PHE A 363 -4.88 -15.12 23.58
N ALA A 364 -6.09 -15.32 23.04
CA ALA A 364 -6.27 -15.51 21.61
C ALA A 364 -5.85 -14.26 20.82
N PRO A 365 -5.36 -14.44 19.57
CA PRO A 365 -5.06 -13.32 18.68
C PRO A 365 -6.22 -12.33 18.56
N GLU A 366 -5.93 -11.07 18.29
CA GLU A 366 -6.98 -10.04 18.17
C GLU A 366 -7.89 -10.24 16.95
N LEU A 367 -7.36 -10.88 15.90
CA LEU A 367 -8.05 -11.08 14.64
C LEU A 367 -8.49 -12.55 14.48
N LEU A 368 -9.71 -12.74 14.00
CA LEU A 368 -10.28 -14.05 13.67
C LEU A 368 -10.36 -14.23 12.15
N PRO A 369 -9.69 -15.20 11.53
CA PRO A 369 -9.91 -15.50 10.12
C PRO A 369 -11.33 -16.02 9.86
N VAL A 370 -11.97 -15.52 8.80
CA VAL A 370 -13.31 -15.94 8.37
C VAL A 370 -13.42 -16.02 6.85
N ALA A 371 -14.33 -16.87 6.39
CA ALA A 371 -14.96 -16.77 5.07
C ALA A 371 -16.43 -16.41 5.30
N LEU A 372 -16.86 -15.26 4.79
CA LEU A 372 -18.17 -14.67 5.06
C LEU A 372 -18.97 -14.51 3.77
N ARG A 373 -20.18 -15.07 3.72
CA ARG A 373 -21.13 -14.81 2.63
C ARG A 373 -21.71 -13.41 2.74
N VAL A 374 -21.70 -12.70 1.63
CA VAL A 374 -22.23 -11.33 1.52
C VAL A 374 -22.92 -11.17 0.17
N GLN A 375 -23.79 -10.17 0.03
CA GLN A 375 -24.47 -9.87 -1.22
C GLN A 375 -23.84 -8.71 -1.97
N THR A 376 -23.42 -7.67 -1.24
CA THR A 376 -22.95 -6.43 -1.85
C THR A 376 -21.96 -5.73 -0.94
N LEU A 377 -21.19 -4.83 -1.53
CA LEU A 377 -20.45 -3.78 -0.85
C LEU A 377 -21.29 -2.49 -0.90
N LEU A 378 -21.52 -1.86 0.23
CA LEU A 378 -21.99 -0.48 0.32
C LEU A 378 -20.78 0.44 0.41
N ALA A 379 -20.56 1.23 -0.64
CA ALA A 379 -19.62 2.35 -0.62
C ALA A 379 -20.34 3.59 -0.10
N SER A 380 -19.91 4.12 1.04
CA SER A 380 -20.49 5.33 1.64
C SER A 380 -19.49 6.05 2.53
N GLY A 381 -19.27 7.34 2.25
CA GLY A 381 -18.40 8.19 3.07
C GLY A 381 -16.97 7.66 3.18
N GLN A 382 -16.42 7.66 4.40
CA GLN A 382 -15.01 7.28 4.66
C GLN A 382 -14.81 5.77 4.90
N ARG A 383 -15.88 4.98 5.09
CA ARG A 383 -15.79 3.54 5.38
C ARG A 383 -16.87 2.74 4.66
N SER A 384 -16.43 1.88 3.76
CA SER A 384 -17.31 0.92 3.07
C SER A 384 -17.76 -0.20 4.01
N GLN A 385 -18.91 -0.82 3.70
CA GLN A 385 -19.50 -1.90 4.47
C GLN A 385 -19.85 -3.08 3.57
N LEU A 386 -19.55 -4.30 4.03
CA LEU A 386 -20.08 -5.52 3.45
C LEU A 386 -21.50 -5.74 3.96
N VAL A 387 -22.44 -6.02 3.06
CA VAL A 387 -23.85 -6.21 3.42
C VAL A 387 -24.27 -7.64 3.08
N ASP A 388 -24.81 -8.35 4.07
CA ASP A 388 -25.34 -9.69 3.89
C ASP A 388 -26.79 -9.71 3.36
N SER A 389 -27.37 -10.91 3.27
CA SER A 389 -28.75 -11.10 2.79
C SER A 389 -29.85 -10.66 3.75
N GLY A 390 -29.51 -10.38 5.00
CA GLY A 390 -30.43 -9.84 6.01
C GLY A 390 -30.27 -8.33 6.18
N ASP A 391 -29.66 -7.65 5.21
CA ASP A 391 -29.35 -6.23 5.24
C ASP A 391 -28.48 -5.80 6.44
N ARG A 392 -27.66 -6.71 6.96
CA ARG A 392 -26.70 -6.42 8.03
C ARG A 392 -25.33 -6.09 7.45
N GLY A 393 -24.78 -4.98 7.91
CA GLY A 393 -23.50 -4.40 7.55
C GLY A 393 -22.36 -4.82 8.47
N LEU A 394 -21.20 -5.12 7.87
CA LEU A 394 -19.91 -5.29 8.53
C LEU A 394 -18.89 -4.35 7.91
N PHE A 395 -18.13 -3.61 8.71
CA PHE A 395 -17.25 -2.57 8.18
C PHE A 395 -16.02 -3.14 7.47
N LEU A 396 -15.52 -2.41 6.47
CA LEU A 396 -14.15 -2.52 5.98
C LEU A 396 -13.25 -1.48 6.66
N PRO A 397 -11.91 -1.71 6.69
CA PRO A 397 -10.96 -0.72 7.18
C PRO A 397 -11.10 0.60 6.43
N ALA A 398 -10.90 1.72 7.13
CA ALA A 398 -10.66 3.01 6.49
C ALA A 398 -9.22 3.05 5.95
N ASP A 399 -8.96 2.26 4.91
CA ASP A 399 -7.66 2.20 4.25
C ASP A 399 -7.84 2.41 2.75
N THR A 400 -7.42 3.57 2.25
CA THR A 400 -7.49 3.92 0.83
C THR A 400 -6.68 2.96 -0.05
N ARG A 401 -5.73 2.21 0.51
CA ARG A 401 -4.98 1.16 -0.21
C ARG A 401 -5.85 -0.05 -0.53
N LEU A 402 -7.01 -0.21 0.11
CA LEU A 402 -7.95 -1.31 -0.14
C LEU A 402 -8.93 -1.00 -1.29
N ASP A 403 -9.21 0.28 -1.54
CA ASP A 403 -10.25 0.68 -2.49
C ASP A 403 -9.97 0.18 -3.91
N GLU A 404 -8.73 0.25 -4.39
CA GLU A 404 -8.39 -0.23 -5.73
C GLU A 404 -8.41 -1.76 -5.83
N PRO A 405 -7.71 -2.54 -4.97
CA PRO A 405 -7.77 -3.98 -5.10
C PRO A 405 -9.19 -4.54 -5.04
N LEU A 406 -10.04 -3.95 -4.20
CA LEU A 406 -11.43 -4.34 -4.09
C LEU A 406 -12.24 -3.96 -5.33
N SER A 407 -12.09 -2.73 -5.85
CA SER A 407 -12.75 -2.30 -7.09
C SER A 407 -12.39 -3.23 -8.25
N ALA A 408 -11.09 -3.46 -8.46
CA ALA A 408 -10.58 -4.34 -9.50
C ALA A 408 -11.11 -5.78 -9.34
N ALA A 409 -11.13 -6.31 -8.11
CA ALA A 409 -11.64 -7.66 -7.88
C ALA A 409 -13.16 -7.79 -8.11
N LEU A 410 -13.93 -6.71 -7.97
CA LEU A 410 -15.38 -6.68 -8.13
C LEU A 410 -15.86 -6.22 -9.52
N GLU A 411 -14.95 -5.79 -10.39
CA GLU A 411 -15.29 -5.29 -11.73
C GLU A 411 -16.01 -6.37 -12.55
N GLY A 412 -17.20 -6.00 -13.08
CA GLY A 412 -18.03 -6.88 -13.91
C GLY A 412 -18.54 -8.16 -13.22
N ALA A 413 -18.41 -8.28 -11.90
CA ALA A 413 -18.67 -9.51 -11.17
C ALA A 413 -19.63 -9.30 -9.99
N THR A 414 -20.33 -10.36 -9.59
CA THR A 414 -21.20 -10.38 -8.40
C THR A 414 -20.51 -11.03 -7.21
N LEU A 415 -20.46 -10.34 -6.07
CA LEU A 415 -19.78 -10.78 -4.87
C LEU A 415 -20.58 -11.89 -4.18
N LYS A 416 -19.89 -12.95 -3.75
CA LYS A 416 -20.50 -14.09 -3.04
C LYS A 416 -19.91 -14.32 -1.66
N VAL A 417 -18.58 -14.29 -1.54
CA VAL A 417 -17.87 -14.54 -0.27
C VAL A 417 -16.69 -13.59 -0.17
N VAL A 418 -16.44 -13.08 1.04
CA VAL A 418 -15.19 -12.39 1.39
C VAL A 418 -14.40 -13.24 2.37
N LEU A 419 -13.13 -13.48 2.07
CA LEU A 419 -12.19 -14.16 2.96
C LEU A 419 -11.24 -13.13 3.54
N GLY A 420 -11.08 -13.14 4.86
CA GLY A 420 -10.31 -12.11 5.56
C GLY A 420 -10.17 -12.40 7.04
N ASN A 421 -9.89 -11.36 7.82
CA ASN A 421 -9.87 -11.46 9.27
C ASN A 421 -10.82 -10.42 9.87
N VAL A 422 -11.66 -10.83 10.82
CA VAL A 422 -12.53 -9.94 11.60
C VAL A 422 -11.80 -9.50 12.86
N GLY A 423 -11.86 -8.20 13.13
CA GLY A 423 -11.35 -7.55 14.34
C GLY A 423 -12.29 -6.44 14.81
N LEU A 424 -11.82 -5.65 15.77
CA LEU A 424 -12.54 -4.48 16.27
C LEU A 424 -11.66 -3.23 16.13
N GLU A 425 -12.12 -2.25 15.37
CA GLU A 425 -11.49 -0.93 15.27
C GLU A 425 -12.31 0.08 16.07
N ALA A 426 -11.78 0.48 17.23
CA ALA A 426 -12.52 1.21 18.27
C ALA A 426 -13.80 0.46 18.68
N ALA A 427 -14.97 0.88 18.22
CA ALA A 427 -16.26 0.23 18.49
C ALA A 427 -16.86 -0.47 17.25
N LEU A 428 -16.14 -0.51 16.12
CA LEU A 428 -16.62 -1.00 14.84
C LEU A 428 -16.08 -2.40 14.56
N PRO A 429 -16.95 -3.42 14.41
CA PRO A 429 -16.51 -4.71 13.89
C PRO A 429 -16.08 -4.54 12.44
N THR A 430 -14.84 -4.89 12.15
CA THR A 430 -14.18 -4.64 10.86
C THR A 430 -13.63 -5.93 10.29
N LEU A 431 -13.92 -6.20 9.02
CA LEU A 431 -13.33 -7.30 8.25
C LEU A 431 -12.19 -6.76 7.39
N LEU A 432 -10.96 -7.19 7.65
CA LEU A 432 -9.77 -6.96 6.82
C LEU A 432 -9.73 -8.01 5.69
N PRO A 433 -10.12 -7.67 4.46
CA PRO A 433 -10.29 -8.67 3.41
C PRO A 433 -8.95 -9.03 2.77
N LEU A 434 -8.77 -10.30 2.45
CA LEU A 434 -7.59 -10.85 1.78
C LEU A 434 -7.91 -11.38 0.38
N ALA A 435 -9.13 -11.87 0.18
CA ALA A 435 -9.64 -12.35 -1.10
C ALA A 435 -11.16 -12.27 -1.17
N VAL A 436 -11.68 -12.30 -2.40
CA VAL A 436 -13.12 -12.35 -2.68
C VAL A 436 -13.42 -13.49 -3.65
N LEU A 437 -14.55 -14.15 -3.42
CA LEU A 437 -15.16 -15.06 -4.38
C LEU A 437 -16.27 -14.29 -5.10
N VAL A 438 -16.16 -14.25 -6.42
CA VAL A 438 -17.12 -13.57 -7.28
C VAL A 438 -17.69 -14.52 -8.32
N GLU A 439 -18.87 -14.19 -8.84
CA GLU A 439 -19.49 -14.86 -9.99
C GLU A 439 -19.52 -13.89 -11.18
N THR A 440 -18.92 -14.33 -12.28
CA THR A 440 -18.88 -13.67 -13.58
C THR A 440 -19.79 -14.40 -14.58
N SER A 441 -19.90 -13.90 -15.81
CA SER A 441 -20.56 -14.63 -16.90
C SER A 441 -19.88 -15.95 -17.26
N GLU A 442 -18.62 -16.14 -16.87
CA GLU A 442 -17.81 -17.34 -17.16
C GLU A 442 -17.85 -18.36 -16.02
N GLY A 443 -18.31 -17.96 -14.82
CA GLY A 443 -18.48 -18.82 -13.66
C GLY A 443 -17.94 -18.19 -12.38
N LEU A 444 -17.63 -19.05 -11.40
CA LEU A 444 -17.06 -18.62 -10.12
C LEU A 444 -15.55 -18.41 -10.23
N GLU A 445 -15.05 -17.34 -9.62
CA GLU A 445 -13.63 -17.00 -9.57
C GLU A 445 -13.21 -16.54 -8.18
N LEU A 446 -12.09 -17.09 -7.69
CA LEU A 446 -11.43 -16.61 -6.47
C LEU A 446 -10.37 -15.57 -6.84
N ARG A 447 -10.54 -14.33 -6.38
CA ARG A 447 -9.66 -13.19 -6.68
C ARG A 447 -9.00 -12.70 -5.39
N GLY A 448 -7.67 -12.73 -5.35
CA GLY A 448 -6.89 -12.16 -4.25
C GLY A 448 -6.89 -10.63 -4.28
N LEU A 449 -6.71 -10.00 -3.12
CA LEU A 449 -6.63 -8.53 -3.00
C LEU A 449 -5.18 -8.00 -2.88
N GLY A 450 -4.17 -8.87 -3.00
CA GLY A 450 -2.80 -8.47 -3.33
C GLY A 450 -2.07 -7.56 -2.34
N GLN A 451 -2.34 -7.64 -1.03
CA GLN A 451 -1.58 -6.83 -0.05
C GLN A 451 -0.16 -7.41 0.16
N GLN A 452 0.83 -6.83 -0.52
CA GLN A 452 2.25 -7.05 -0.27
C GLN A 452 2.78 -5.89 0.59
N GLU A 453 3.41 -6.19 1.73
CA GLU A 453 4.06 -5.13 2.51
C GLU A 453 5.34 -4.65 1.80
N PRO A 454 5.64 -3.34 1.80
CA PRO A 454 6.80 -2.79 1.12
C PRO A 454 8.11 -3.44 1.57
N HIS A 455 8.89 -3.93 0.61
CA HIS A 455 10.28 -4.36 0.80
C HIS A 455 11.20 -3.21 0.36
N GLU A 456 11.68 -2.40 1.30
CA GLU A 456 12.79 -1.48 1.01
C GLU A 456 14.12 -2.25 1.08
N GLU A 457 14.84 -2.33 -0.05
CA GLU A 457 16.27 -2.60 0.00
C GLU A 457 16.96 -1.43 0.72
N PRO A 458 17.87 -1.67 1.69
CA PRO A 458 18.56 -0.59 2.37
C PRO A 458 19.47 0.16 1.38
N ARG A 459 18.99 1.30 0.86
CA ARG A 459 19.81 2.27 0.14
C ARG A 459 20.71 2.97 1.16
N ARG A 460 22.02 2.95 0.94
CA ARG A 460 23.00 3.66 1.79
C ARG A 460 22.64 5.14 1.86
N GLY A 461 22.34 5.65 3.06
CA GLY A 461 22.35 7.09 3.35
C GLY A 461 21.00 7.78 3.63
N ARG A 462 19.86 7.08 3.65
CA ARG A 462 18.60 7.63 4.18
C ARG A 462 18.18 6.89 5.45
N ARG A 463 17.81 7.62 6.50
CA ARG A 463 17.07 7.06 7.64
C ARG A 463 15.83 6.39 7.08
N SER A 464 15.70 5.08 7.28
CA SER A 464 14.52 4.29 6.92
C SER A 464 13.29 4.97 7.55
N ALA A 465 12.33 5.33 6.72
CA ALA A 465 10.98 5.57 7.21
C ALA A 465 10.48 4.22 7.72
N ARG A 466 9.96 4.20 8.95
CA ARG A 466 9.40 2.99 9.56
C ARG A 466 8.28 2.48 8.67
N VAL A 467 8.25 1.17 8.45
CA VAL A 467 7.08 0.48 7.89
C VAL A 467 5.92 0.78 8.82
N GLU A 468 4.97 1.59 8.37
CA GLU A 468 3.69 1.77 9.02
C GLU A 468 2.98 0.41 9.01
N THR A 469 2.85 -0.19 10.20
CA THR A 469 1.66 -1.02 10.46
C THR A 469 0.43 -0.19 10.08
N PRO A 470 -0.69 -0.78 9.62
CA PRO A 470 -1.92 -0.02 9.46
C PRO A 470 -2.31 0.51 10.85
N VAL A 471 -1.83 1.71 11.16
CA VAL A 471 -2.22 2.46 12.34
C VAL A 471 -3.65 2.86 12.02
N ALA A 472 -4.55 2.37 12.87
CA ALA A 472 -5.93 2.82 12.90
C ALA A 472 -5.97 4.34 12.75
N VAL A 473 -6.92 4.83 11.95
CA VAL A 473 -7.28 6.24 11.86
C VAL A 473 -7.10 6.90 13.24
N PRO A 474 -6.41 8.05 13.35
CA PRO A 474 -6.22 8.74 14.63
C PRO A 474 -7.54 8.75 15.40
N ARG A 475 -7.54 8.35 16.68
CA ARG A 475 -8.80 8.23 17.45
C ARG A 475 -9.52 9.58 17.64
N GLY A 476 -8.90 10.70 17.29
CA GLY A 476 -9.59 11.99 17.21
C GLY A 476 -10.82 11.94 16.28
N GLY A 477 -12.02 12.13 16.82
CA GLY A 477 -13.26 12.15 16.04
C GLY A 477 -13.80 10.76 15.64
N TRP A 478 -13.22 9.65 16.14
CA TRP A 478 -13.67 8.29 15.77
C TRP A 478 -15.15 8.06 16.14
N ALA A 479 -15.62 8.61 17.25
CA ALA A 479 -16.99 8.43 17.73
C ALA A 479 -18.02 9.08 16.79
N GLU A 480 -17.70 10.23 16.20
CA GLU A 480 -18.55 10.88 15.18
C GLU A 480 -18.58 10.05 13.89
N ALA A 481 -17.43 9.58 13.44
CA ALA A 481 -17.34 8.69 12.29
C ALA A 481 -18.13 7.38 12.53
N ALA A 482 -18.01 6.79 13.70
CA ALA A 482 -18.76 5.60 14.09
C ALA A 482 -20.27 5.85 14.15
N ARG A 483 -20.71 7.00 14.70
CA ARG A 483 -22.13 7.40 14.70
C ARG A 483 -22.65 7.60 13.28
N ALA A 484 -21.91 8.32 12.43
CA ALA A 484 -22.27 8.52 11.03
C ALA A 484 -22.33 7.21 10.24
N ALA A 485 -21.48 6.25 10.60
CA ALA A 485 -21.42 4.93 10.01
C ALA A 485 -22.50 3.95 10.53
N GLY A 486 -23.32 4.36 11.52
CA GLY A 486 -24.45 3.58 12.04
C GLY A 486 -24.11 2.63 13.19
N ALA A 487 -22.99 2.82 13.88
CA ALA A 487 -22.58 1.96 14.97
C ALA A 487 -23.52 2.03 16.19
N SER A 488 -23.51 0.96 17.00
CA SER A 488 -24.28 0.88 18.24
C SER A 488 -23.93 2.01 19.20
N ARG A 489 -24.94 2.79 19.63
CA ARG A 489 -24.77 3.87 20.61
C ARG A 489 -24.17 3.36 21.93
N ALA A 490 -24.59 2.17 22.37
CA ALA A 490 -24.06 1.53 23.57
C ALA A 490 -22.59 1.10 23.39
N ALA A 491 -22.22 0.61 22.20
CA ALA A 491 -20.83 0.27 21.90
C ALA A 491 -19.94 1.52 21.84
N ILE A 492 -20.43 2.60 21.22
CA ILE A 492 -19.71 3.88 21.17
C ILE A 492 -19.49 4.42 22.59
N ALA A 493 -20.56 4.48 23.39
CA ALA A 493 -20.47 4.97 24.77
C ALA A 493 -19.51 4.13 25.62
N LEU A 494 -19.51 2.80 25.48
CA LEU A 494 -18.57 1.94 26.21
C LEU A 494 -17.12 2.12 25.74
N ALA A 495 -16.90 2.28 24.43
CA ALA A 495 -15.56 2.54 23.90
C ALA A 495 -15.04 3.92 24.35
N GLU A 496 -15.88 4.96 24.41
CA GLU A 496 -15.52 6.25 25.02
C GLU A 496 -15.13 6.09 26.51
N VAL A 497 -15.89 5.31 27.28
CA VAL A 497 -15.53 4.99 28.68
C VAL A 497 -14.19 4.27 28.77
N ARG A 498 -13.89 3.33 27.86
CA ARG A 498 -12.59 2.66 27.81
C ARG A 498 -11.47 3.62 27.44
N ASP A 499 -11.68 4.48 26.45
CA ASP A 499 -10.68 5.45 25.99
C ASP A 499 -10.35 6.46 27.11
N GLU A 500 -11.36 7.00 27.81
CA GLU A 500 -11.16 7.88 28.97
C GLU A 500 -10.44 7.18 30.13
N LEU A 501 -10.75 5.90 30.37
CA LEU A 501 -10.09 5.10 31.39
C LEU A 501 -8.62 4.82 31.03
N ALA A 502 -8.34 4.57 29.75
CA ALA A 502 -6.99 4.39 29.22
C ALA A 502 -6.17 5.69 29.27
N GLU A 503 -6.79 6.84 28.98
CA GLU A 503 -6.15 8.15 29.12
C GLU A 503 -5.70 8.39 30.56
N ARG A 504 -6.59 8.13 31.53
CA ARG A 504 -6.23 8.19 32.96
C ARG A 504 -5.08 7.23 33.28
N PHE A 505 -5.17 5.97 32.87
CA PHE A 505 -4.09 5.01 33.10
C PHE A 505 -2.75 5.46 32.50
N SER A 506 -2.76 6.06 31.30
CA SER A 506 -1.55 6.60 30.67
C SER A 506 -0.94 7.78 31.43
N ASN A 507 -1.73 8.49 32.23
CA ASN A 507 -1.26 9.53 33.16
C ASN A 507 -0.82 8.98 34.53
N GLY A 508 -0.90 7.65 34.72
CA GLY A 508 -0.53 6.94 35.93
C GLY A 508 -1.73 6.58 36.81
N LEU A 509 -1.64 5.46 37.53
CA LEU A 509 -2.67 4.94 38.43
C LEU A 509 -3.17 5.92 39.52
N PRO A 510 -2.36 6.87 40.05
CA PRO A 510 -2.89 7.90 40.95
C PRO A 510 -4.01 8.75 40.33
N SER A 511 -4.04 8.91 39.01
CA SER A 511 -5.09 9.65 38.30
C SER A 511 -6.44 8.91 38.25
N VAL A 512 -6.44 7.59 38.49
CA VAL A 512 -7.65 6.76 38.63
C VAL A 512 -8.18 6.89 40.07
N SER A 513 -8.67 8.08 40.40
CA SER A 513 -9.22 8.44 41.71
C SER A 513 -10.75 8.28 41.77
N PRO A 514 -11.37 8.23 42.97
CA PRO A 514 -12.82 8.10 43.09
C PRO A 514 -13.59 9.17 42.30
N ARG A 515 -13.18 10.44 42.43
CA ARG A 515 -13.76 11.57 41.70
C ARG A 515 -13.58 11.45 40.18
N ALA A 516 -12.45 10.88 39.74
CA ALA A 516 -12.15 10.69 38.34
C ALA A 516 -13.00 9.59 37.69
N VAL A 517 -13.31 8.51 38.43
CA VAL A 517 -14.06 7.37 37.89
C VAL A 517 -15.57 7.46 38.12
N GLU A 518 -16.05 8.29 39.04
CA GLU A 518 -17.48 8.48 39.33
C GLU A 518 -18.35 8.69 38.06
N PRO A 519 -17.99 9.58 37.10
CA PRO A 519 -18.78 9.72 35.87
C PRO A 519 -18.74 8.47 34.97
N LEU A 520 -17.60 7.77 34.97
CA LEU A 520 -17.43 6.53 34.19
C LEU A 520 -18.28 5.40 34.79
N VAL A 521 -18.32 5.29 36.11
CA VAL A 521 -19.15 4.31 36.82
C VAL A 521 -20.63 4.57 36.55
N ALA A 522 -21.09 5.82 36.59
CA ALA A 522 -22.47 6.17 36.26
C ALA A 522 -22.85 5.72 34.83
N ARG A 523 -22.00 6.02 33.85
CA ARG A 523 -22.20 5.57 32.44
C ARG A 523 -22.19 4.05 32.30
N LEU A 524 -21.34 3.35 33.05
CA LEU A 524 -21.34 1.87 33.06
C LEU A 524 -22.66 1.31 33.62
N ARG A 525 -23.23 1.93 34.66
CA ARG A 525 -24.55 1.55 35.19
C ARG A 525 -25.66 1.77 34.17
N GLU A 526 -25.67 2.90 33.48
CA GLU A 526 -26.61 3.19 32.38
C GLU A 526 -26.53 2.16 31.23
N LEU A 527 -25.33 1.61 30.97
CA LEU A 527 -25.12 0.56 29.98
C LEU A 527 -25.47 -0.86 30.50
N GLY A 528 -25.99 -0.99 31.72
CA GLY A 528 -26.30 -2.27 32.35
C GLY A 528 -25.07 -3.06 32.82
N LEU A 529 -23.92 -2.39 32.99
CA LEU A 529 -22.65 -2.96 33.43
C LEU A 529 -22.37 -2.65 34.91
N GLU A 530 -23.36 -2.92 35.77
CA GLU A 530 -23.31 -2.71 37.23
C GLU A 530 -22.08 -3.36 37.89
N LYS A 531 -21.80 -4.62 37.54
CA LYS A 531 -20.67 -5.38 38.13
C LYS A 531 -19.32 -4.75 37.76
N PRO A 532 -18.99 -4.49 36.48
CA PRO A 532 -17.79 -3.72 36.14
C PRO A 532 -17.73 -2.33 36.79
N GLY A 533 -18.86 -1.63 36.88
CA GLY A 533 -18.93 -0.32 37.53
C GLY A 533 -18.55 -0.39 39.01
N ALA A 534 -19.11 -1.34 39.76
CA ALA A 534 -18.78 -1.54 41.18
C ALA A 534 -17.31 -1.95 41.39
N LEU A 535 -16.73 -2.75 40.48
CA LEU A 535 -15.31 -3.11 40.52
C LEU A 535 -14.41 -1.89 40.28
N LEU A 536 -14.77 -1.02 39.33
CA LEU A 536 -14.04 0.22 39.06
C LEU A 536 -14.11 1.20 40.25
N GLU A 537 -15.28 1.29 40.89
CA GLU A 537 -15.47 2.11 42.08
C GLU A 537 -14.62 1.61 43.26
N GLY A 538 -14.67 0.31 43.56
CA GLY A 538 -13.87 -0.29 44.64
C GLY A 538 -12.36 -0.22 44.38
N LEU A 539 -11.94 -0.34 43.13
CA LEU A 539 -10.55 -0.12 42.71
C LEU A 539 -10.06 1.28 43.08
N ALA A 540 -10.82 2.30 42.72
CA ALA A 540 -10.42 3.70 42.90
C ALA A 540 -10.32 4.11 44.38
N GLN A 541 -11.01 3.38 45.27
CA GLN A 541 -11.00 3.62 46.72
C GLN A 541 -9.75 3.07 47.44
N ARG A 542 -8.93 2.24 46.79
CA ARG A 542 -7.72 1.68 47.43
C ARG A 542 -6.70 2.76 47.73
N ALA A 543 -6.13 2.76 48.94
CA ALA A 543 -5.20 3.80 49.39
C ALA A 543 -3.88 3.82 48.59
N ASP A 544 -3.31 2.65 48.29
CA ASP A 544 -2.08 2.53 47.49
C ASP A 544 -2.41 2.36 45.99
N PRO A 545 -1.98 3.30 45.11
CA PRO A 545 -2.11 3.15 43.66
C PRO A 545 -1.44 1.89 43.10
N ALA A 546 -0.38 1.36 43.72
CA ALA A 546 0.32 0.17 43.24
C ALA A 546 -0.54 -1.10 43.35
N GLU A 547 -1.46 -1.15 44.30
CA GLU A 547 -2.42 -2.23 44.50
C GLU A 547 -3.58 -2.20 43.51
N ARG A 548 -3.73 -1.10 42.74
CA ARG A 548 -4.80 -0.93 41.76
C ARG A 548 -4.49 -1.64 40.44
N LEU A 549 -3.22 -1.82 40.06
CA LEU A 549 -2.83 -2.26 38.71
C LEU A 549 -3.56 -3.52 38.23
N GLU A 550 -3.56 -4.60 39.01
CA GLU A 550 -4.13 -5.88 38.55
C GLU A 550 -5.64 -5.80 38.35
N ASP A 551 -6.35 -5.16 39.27
CA ASP A 551 -7.80 -5.05 39.19
C ASP A 551 -8.23 -4.03 38.13
N PHE A 552 -7.43 -2.99 37.89
CA PHE A 552 -7.59 -2.11 36.74
C PHE A 552 -7.55 -2.91 35.43
N ILE A 553 -6.51 -3.73 35.24
CA ILE A 553 -6.35 -4.52 34.01
C ILE A 553 -7.52 -5.51 33.85
N LYS A 554 -7.98 -6.16 34.93
CA LYS A 554 -9.16 -7.03 34.89
C LYS A 554 -10.41 -6.28 34.46
N VAL A 555 -10.72 -5.13 35.08
CA VAL A 555 -11.87 -4.30 34.71
C VAL A 555 -11.77 -3.89 33.25
N TYR A 556 -10.62 -3.37 32.82
CA TYR A 556 -10.40 -2.90 31.46
C TYR A 556 -10.59 -4.00 30.40
N GLN A 557 -10.16 -5.24 30.69
CA GLN A 557 -10.39 -6.41 29.82
C GLN A 557 -11.87 -6.84 29.78
N VAL A 558 -12.55 -6.84 30.93
CA VAL A 558 -14.00 -7.15 30.99
C VAL A 558 -14.79 -6.13 30.16
N LEU A 559 -14.42 -4.85 30.23
CA LEU A 559 -15.01 -3.81 29.37
C LEU A 559 -14.72 -4.07 27.89
N GLY A 560 -13.52 -4.57 27.54
CA GLY A 560 -13.18 -4.97 26.17
C GLY A 560 -14.06 -6.11 25.65
N ILE A 561 -14.29 -7.15 26.46
CA ILE A 561 -15.17 -8.28 26.11
C ILE A 561 -16.63 -7.78 25.97
N ALA A 562 -17.08 -6.94 26.90
CA ALA A 562 -18.41 -6.33 26.84
C ALA A 562 -18.58 -5.45 25.58
N LEU A 563 -17.52 -4.74 25.17
CA LEU A 563 -17.52 -3.93 23.96
C LEU A 563 -17.69 -4.79 22.70
N VAL A 564 -16.97 -5.89 22.56
CA VAL A 564 -17.13 -6.81 21.42
C VAL A 564 -18.57 -7.38 21.36
N ARG A 565 -19.20 -7.61 22.52
CA ARG A 565 -20.60 -8.06 22.60
C ARG A 565 -21.59 -6.97 22.18
N LEU A 566 -21.34 -5.71 22.56
CA LEU A 566 -22.21 -4.57 22.22
C LEU A 566 -22.00 -4.07 20.79
N ALA A 567 -20.82 -4.32 20.23
CA ALA A 567 -20.46 -4.07 18.83
C ALA A 567 -21.18 -5.10 17.93
N GLY A 568 -22.48 -4.88 17.73
CA GLY A 568 -23.33 -5.68 16.84
C GLY A 568 -23.22 -5.25 15.38
N ALA A 569 -23.93 -5.96 14.51
CA ALA A 569 -24.04 -5.60 13.10
C ALA A 569 -24.86 -4.31 12.93
N VAL A 570 -24.57 -3.56 11.86
CA VAL A 570 -25.32 -2.34 11.53
C VAL A 570 -26.44 -2.68 10.55
N GLN A 571 -27.65 -2.17 10.78
CA GLN A 571 -28.73 -2.35 9.81
C GLN A 571 -28.55 -1.37 8.64
N VAL A 572 -28.63 -1.88 7.41
CA VAL A 572 -28.48 -1.09 6.18
C VAL A 572 -29.83 -0.96 5.48
N GLU A 573 -30.24 0.26 5.13
CA GLU A 573 -31.47 0.50 4.38
C GLU A 573 -31.23 0.29 2.87
N ALA A 574 -31.39 -0.95 2.39
CA ALA A 574 -31.09 -1.31 1.00
C ALA A 574 -31.96 -0.58 -0.05
N GLY A 575 -33.14 -0.09 0.32
CA GLY A 575 -34.09 0.58 -0.58
C GLY A 575 -33.62 1.93 -1.14
N ALA A 576 -32.68 2.62 -0.46
CA ALA A 576 -32.13 3.90 -0.89
C ALA A 576 -30.83 3.77 -1.71
N LEU A 577 -30.40 2.53 -1.98
CA LEU A 577 -29.13 2.23 -2.63
C LEU A 577 -29.31 1.90 -4.11
N GLU A 578 -28.42 2.40 -4.96
CA GLU A 578 -28.35 2.04 -6.38
C GLU A 578 -27.00 1.35 -6.70
N PRO A 579 -26.98 0.41 -7.66
CA PRO A 579 -25.73 -0.21 -8.09
C PRO A 579 -24.88 0.78 -8.88
N VAL A 580 -23.56 0.69 -8.71
CA VAL A 580 -22.61 1.40 -9.56
C VAL A 580 -22.61 0.76 -10.94
N PRO A 581 -22.81 1.51 -12.05
CA PRO A 581 -23.00 0.92 -13.38
C PRO A 581 -21.90 -0.03 -13.86
N THR A 582 -20.65 0.16 -13.43
CA THR A 582 -19.50 -0.70 -13.78
C THR A 582 -19.20 -1.79 -12.75
N HIS A 583 -19.83 -1.74 -11.57
CA HIS A 583 -19.55 -2.63 -10.44
C HIS A 583 -20.88 -3.08 -9.80
N PRO A 584 -21.54 -4.13 -10.33
CA PRO A 584 -22.85 -4.55 -9.85
C PRO A 584 -22.85 -5.00 -8.38
N SER A 585 -21.70 -5.42 -7.86
CA SER A 585 -21.48 -5.76 -6.45
C SER A 585 -21.35 -4.56 -5.52
N ILE A 586 -21.29 -3.34 -6.06
CA ILE A 586 -21.03 -2.14 -5.29
C ILE A 586 -22.25 -1.25 -5.42
N ARG A 587 -22.78 -0.84 -4.27
CA ARG A 587 -23.92 0.05 -4.18
C ARG A 587 -23.52 1.32 -3.46
N ILE A 588 -24.10 2.43 -3.90
CA ILE A 588 -23.94 3.73 -3.26
C ILE A 588 -25.32 4.25 -2.87
N ARG A 589 -25.34 5.25 -1.98
CA ARG A 589 -26.56 6.04 -1.77
C ARG A 589 -26.80 6.89 -3.01
N LYS A 590 -28.05 6.88 -3.51
CA LYS A 590 -28.42 7.67 -4.69
C LYS A 590 -28.12 9.16 -4.44
N PRO A 591 -27.28 9.81 -5.28
CA PRO A 591 -27.03 11.23 -5.16
C PRO A 591 -28.31 12.04 -5.39
N GLN A 592 -28.56 13.06 -4.56
CA GLN A 592 -29.72 13.95 -4.74
C GLN A 592 -29.60 14.82 -6.00
N THR A 593 -28.38 15.27 -6.32
CA THR A 593 -28.09 16.10 -7.50
C THR A 593 -26.87 15.54 -8.25
N PRO A 594 -26.97 15.22 -9.55
CA PRO A 594 -25.83 14.81 -10.36
C PRO A 594 -24.80 15.95 -10.47
N LEU A 595 -23.51 15.62 -10.35
CA LEU A 595 -22.41 16.56 -10.57
C LEU A 595 -21.87 16.40 -11.98
N LEU A 596 -21.25 17.45 -12.52
CA LEU A 596 -20.50 17.32 -13.77
C LEU A 596 -19.29 16.38 -13.57
N PRO A 597 -18.89 15.58 -14.57
CA PRO A 597 -17.78 14.63 -14.44
C PRO A 597 -16.47 15.25 -13.92
N GLY A 598 -16.11 16.45 -14.41
CA GLY A 598 -14.92 17.17 -13.94
C GLY A 598 -15.04 17.71 -12.50
N GLU A 599 -16.25 18.01 -12.02
CA GLU A 599 -16.49 18.38 -10.62
C GLU A 599 -16.41 17.16 -9.70
N ALA A 600 -17.03 16.04 -10.10
CA ALA A 600 -16.95 14.78 -9.37
C ALA A 600 -15.51 14.28 -9.25
N LEU A 601 -14.72 14.38 -10.33
CA LEU A 601 -13.30 14.03 -10.34
C LEU A 601 -12.49 14.86 -9.35
N ARG A 602 -12.70 16.19 -9.32
CA ARG A 602 -12.01 17.09 -8.38
C ARG A 602 -12.43 16.85 -6.92
N LYS A 603 -13.72 16.63 -6.66
CA LYS A 603 -14.20 16.28 -5.31
C LYS A 603 -13.61 14.95 -4.83
N ARG A 604 -13.51 13.95 -5.71
CA ARG A 604 -12.79 12.69 -5.44
C ARG A 604 -11.32 12.95 -5.12
N ALA A 605 -10.63 13.75 -5.92
CA ALA A 605 -9.21 14.08 -5.70
C ALA A 605 -8.97 14.75 -4.34
N ARG A 606 -9.96 15.50 -3.82
CA ARG A 606 -9.93 16.10 -2.48
C ARG A 606 -10.42 15.17 -1.35
N GLY A 607 -10.80 13.93 -1.66
CA GLY A 607 -11.33 12.97 -0.68
C GLY A 607 -12.76 13.23 -0.21
N GLU A 608 -13.50 14.13 -0.88
CA GLU A 608 -14.90 14.44 -0.56
C GLU A 608 -15.89 13.39 -1.10
N LEU A 609 -15.49 12.66 -2.14
CA LEU A 609 -16.25 11.57 -2.75
C LEU A 609 -15.39 10.32 -2.84
N THR A 610 -16.00 9.16 -2.60
CA THR A 610 -15.40 7.88 -2.98
C THR A 610 -15.31 7.76 -4.51
N ARG A 611 -14.46 6.86 -4.99
CA ARG A 611 -14.39 6.54 -6.43
C ARG A 611 -15.74 6.13 -7.02
N TYR A 612 -16.55 5.44 -6.23
CA TYR A 612 -17.83 4.87 -6.64
C TYR A 612 -18.91 5.93 -6.75
N GLU A 613 -18.95 6.86 -5.79
CA GLU A 613 -19.84 8.03 -5.84
C GLU A 613 -19.48 8.93 -7.04
N ALA A 614 -18.18 9.18 -7.27
CA ALA A 614 -17.73 9.96 -8.42
C ALA A 614 -18.10 9.30 -9.77
N ALA A 615 -17.94 7.97 -9.87
CA ALA A 615 -18.33 7.21 -11.05
C ALA A 615 -19.85 7.27 -11.30
N ALA A 616 -20.66 7.20 -10.24
CA ALA A 616 -22.11 7.31 -10.37
C ALA A 616 -22.56 8.70 -10.83
N HIS A 617 -21.97 9.78 -10.29
CA HIS A 617 -22.23 11.13 -10.76
C HIS A 617 -21.93 11.29 -12.26
N ALA A 618 -20.77 10.79 -12.72
CA ALA A 618 -20.43 10.81 -14.13
C ALA A 618 -21.43 10.00 -14.97
N ALA A 619 -21.84 8.83 -14.49
CA ALA A 619 -22.81 7.99 -15.16
C ALA A 619 -24.19 8.66 -15.29
N HIS A 620 -24.72 9.29 -14.23
CA HIS A 620 -25.99 10.02 -14.30
C HIS A 620 -25.89 11.20 -15.27
N HIS A 621 -24.77 11.91 -15.28
CA HIS A 621 -24.56 13.02 -16.22
C HIS A 621 -24.66 12.56 -17.67
N TYR A 622 -23.90 11.53 -18.06
CA TYR A 622 -23.90 11.06 -19.45
C TYR A 622 -25.19 10.32 -19.84
N ALA A 623 -25.84 9.63 -18.90
CA ALA A 623 -27.15 9.02 -19.13
C ALA A 623 -28.25 10.07 -19.32
N GLY A 624 -28.10 11.27 -18.73
CA GLY A 624 -29.01 12.40 -18.92
C GLY A 624 -28.82 13.13 -20.24
N LEU A 625 -27.72 12.89 -20.99
CA LEU A 625 -27.52 13.47 -22.31
C LEU A 625 -28.34 12.70 -23.35
N GLY A 626 -28.98 13.44 -24.28
CA GLY A 626 -29.70 12.85 -25.40
C GLY A 626 -28.76 12.17 -26.40
N THR A 627 -29.29 11.17 -27.12
CA THR A 627 -28.57 10.42 -28.15
C THR A 627 -27.91 11.32 -29.19
N ASP A 628 -28.62 12.33 -29.69
CA ASP A 628 -28.08 13.26 -30.70
C ASP A 628 -26.91 14.08 -30.16
N THR A 629 -26.96 14.52 -28.90
CA THR A 629 -25.86 15.26 -28.26
C THR A 629 -24.59 14.41 -28.17
N LEU A 630 -24.73 13.13 -27.81
CA LEU A 630 -23.61 12.18 -27.72
C LEU A 630 -23.00 11.84 -29.10
N LEU A 631 -23.76 12.00 -30.18
CA LEU A 631 -23.34 11.70 -31.56
C LEU A 631 -22.72 12.89 -32.28
N GLU A 632 -23.33 14.06 -32.15
CA GLU A 632 -22.99 15.23 -32.94
C GLU A 632 -21.73 15.91 -32.42
N SER A 633 -21.53 15.93 -31.10
CA SER A 633 -20.35 16.49 -30.46
C SER A 633 -19.36 15.42 -30.03
N LEU A 634 -18.25 15.28 -30.77
CA LEU A 634 -17.15 14.39 -30.37
C LEU A 634 -16.52 14.83 -29.04
N TYR A 635 -16.67 16.11 -28.66
CA TYR A 635 -16.05 16.67 -27.45
C TYR A 635 -17.11 17.17 -26.45
N PRO A 636 -16.98 16.86 -25.15
CA PRO A 636 -15.98 15.97 -24.56
C PRO A 636 -16.31 14.47 -24.71
N ALA A 637 -17.53 14.11 -25.12
CA ALA A 637 -18.09 12.76 -24.96
C ALA A 637 -17.23 11.62 -25.56
N TRP A 638 -16.68 11.76 -26.77
CA TRP A 638 -15.85 10.68 -27.36
C TRP A 638 -14.42 10.68 -26.83
N SER A 639 -13.95 11.82 -26.32
CA SER A 639 -12.62 12.00 -25.74
C SER A 639 -12.57 11.75 -24.22
N ASP A 640 -13.72 11.52 -23.59
CA ASP A 640 -13.83 11.26 -22.16
C ASP A 640 -13.97 9.75 -21.89
N GLY A 641 -13.09 9.22 -21.05
CA GLY A 641 -13.10 7.83 -20.64
C GLY A 641 -14.41 7.35 -20.04
N ALA A 642 -15.01 8.15 -19.15
CA ALA A 642 -16.23 7.81 -18.42
C ALA A 642 -17.48 7.83 -19.32
N ALA A 643 -17.43 8.53 -20.44
CA ALA A 643 -18.54 8.66 -21.38
C ALA A 643 -18.64 7.51 -22.39
N SER A 644 -17.57 6.75 -22.63
CA SER A 644 -17.49 5.88 -23.82
C SER A 644 -18.57 4.82 -23.87
N THR A 645 -18.93 4.21 -22.73
CA THR A 645 -20.02 3.22 -22.67
C THR A 645 -21.37 3.82 -23.02
N PHE A 646 -21.61 5.09 -22.68
CA PHE A 646 -22.84 5.82 -23.02
C PHE A 646 -22.87 6.19 -24.50
N VAL A 647 -21.75 6.67 -25.03
CA VAL A 647 -21.57 6.93 -26.47
C VAL A 647 -21.84 5.67 -27.28
N VAL A 648 -21.26 4.53 -26.88
CA VAL A 648 -21.45 3.25 -27.56
C VAL A 648 -22.93 2.84 -27.58
N ARG A 649 -23.62 2.93 -26.44
CA ARG A 649 -25.06 2.63 -26.36
C ARG A 649 -25.89 3.57 -27.24
N ALA A 650 -25.60 4.87 -27.21
CA ALA A 650 -26.27 5.87 -28.03
C ALA A 650 -26.07 5.61 -29.53
N VAL A 651 -24.84 5.30 -29.95
CA VAL A 651 -24.52 5.03 -31.36
C VAL A 651 -25.18 3.77 -31.88
N VAL A 652 -25.21 2.70 -31.07
CA VAL A 652 -25.85 1.43 -31.44
C VAL A 652 -27.38 1.57 -31.57
N ALA A 653 -27.99 2.53 -30.87
CA ALA A 653 -29.43 2.80 -30.96
C ALA A 653 -29.84 3.54 -32.25
N CYS A 654 -28.89 3.98 -33.08
CA CYS A 654 -29.15 4.72 -34.33
C CYS A 654 -29.01 3.84 -35.58
N PRO A 655 -29.54 4.30 -36.74
CA PRO A 655 -29.32 3.64 -38.02
C PRO A 655 -27.82 3.43 -38.30
N ARG A 656 -27.48 2.24 -38.81
CA ARG A 656 -26.10 1.76 -39.00
C ARG A 656 -25.28 2.71 -39.89
N GLU A 657 -25.90 3.31 -40.90
CA GLU A 657 -25.26 4.24 -41.83
C GLU A 657 -24.80 5.52 -41.11
N ARG A 658 -25.69 6.12 -40.29
CA ARG A 658 -25.38 7.31 -39.46
C ARG A 658 -24.27 7.00 -38.47
N ALA A 659 -24.33 5.83 -37.83
CA ALA A 659 -23.30 5.39 -36.89
C ALA A 659 -21.92 5.26 -37.55
N LEU A 660 -21.84 4.64 -38.73
CA LEU A 660 -20.60 4.47 -39.49
C LEU A 660 -20.02 5.81 -39.98
N GLU A 661 -20.86 6.76 -40.36
CA GLU A 661 -20.43 8.11 -40.75
C GLU A 661 -19.73 8.84 -39.58
N VAL A 662 -20.37 8.83 -38.40
CA VAL A 662 -19.81 9.45 -37.19
C VAL A 662 -18.48 8.79 -36.82
N VAL A 663 -18.39 7.46 -36.90
CA VAL A 663 -17.14 6.72 -36.65
C VAL A 663 -16.03 7.11 -37.63
N LYS A 664 -16.32 7.19 -38.93
CA LYS A 664 -15.33 7.59 -39.95
C LYS A 664 -14.77 8.99 -39.66
N ARG A 665 -15.64 9.93 -39.25
CA ARG A 665 -15.24 11.26 -38.79
C ARG A 665 -14.34 11.17 -37.56
N ALA A 666 -14.74 10.38 -36.55
CA ALA A 666 -13.98 10.20 -35.31
C ALA A 666 -12.57 9.59 -35.54
N LEU A 667 -12.39 8.76 -36.56
CA LEU A 667 -11.11 8.12 -36.91
C LEU A 667 -10.11 9.03 -37.65
N ALA A 668 -10.47 10.28 -37.95
CA ALA A 668 -9.54 11.23 -38.57
C ALA A 668 -8.32 11.54 -37.67
N GLU A 669 -7.16 11.81 -38.27
CA GLU A 669 -5.86 11.92 -37.58
C GLU A 669 -5.78 13.07 -36.56
N GLN A 670 -6.61 14.10 -36.72
CA GLN A 670 -6.68 15.28 -35.87
C GLN A 670 -7.33 15.05 -34.49
N HIS A 671 -7.94 13.88 -34.28
CA HIS A 671 -8.64 13.54 -33.04
C HIS A 671 -7.72 12.81 -32.04
N SER A 672 -8.10 12.82 -30.76
CA SER A 672 -7.28 12.22 -29.71
C SER A 672 -7.23 10.69 -29.80
N HIS A 673 -6.22 10.09 -29.19
CA HIS A 673 -6.17 8.64 -28.99
C HIS A 673 -7.45 8.09 -28.34
N ARG A 674 -8.03 8.82 -27.37
CA ARG A 674 -9.28 8.38 -26.73
C ARG A 674 -10.47 8.38 -27.69
N VAL A 675 -10.60 9.38 -28.56
CA VAL A 675 -11.64 9.39 -29.60
C VAL A 675 -11.49 8.19 -30.53
N HIS A 676 -10.27 7.86 -30.96
CA HIS A 676 -10.02 6.68 -31.79
C HIS A 676 -10.38 5.38 -31.05
N ARG A 677 -10.05 5.26 -29.76
CA ARG A 677 -10.44 4.10 -28.94
C ARG A 677 -11.97 3.97 -28.81
N THR A 678 -12.68 5.06 -28.52
CA THR A 678 -14.14 5.08 -28.47
C THR A 678 -14.75 4.67 -29.82
N ALA A 679 -14.17 5.14 -30.93
CA ALA A 679 -14.61 4.77 -32.27
C ALA A 679 -14.41 3.27 -32.57
N VAL A 680 -13.29 2.69 -32.14
CA VAL A 680 -13.04 1.24 -32.23
C VAL A 680 -14.03 0.46 -31.36
N GLN A 681 -14.33 0.93 -30.15
CA GLN A 681 -15.33 0.31 -29.27
C GLN A 681 -16.72 0.31 -29.92
N VAL A 682 -17.11 1.42 -30.59
CA VAL A 682 -18.35 1.53 -31.35
C VAL A 682 -18.38 0.54 -32.52
N LEU A 683 -17.31 0.46 -33.33
CA LEU A 683 -17.20 -0.53 -34.41
C LEU A 683 -17.35 -1.96 -33.90
N GLY A 684 -16.73 -2.23 -32.74
CA GLY A 684 -16.89 -3.49 -32.04
C GLY A 684 -18.35 -3.82 -31.73
N GLN A 685 -19.11 -2.88 -31.19
CA GLN A 685 -20.52 -3.15 -30.88
C GLN A 685 -21.44 -3.19 -32.12
N LEU A 686 -21.17 -2.38 -33.14
CA LEU A 686 -21.94 -2.41 -34.41
C LEU A 686 -21.78 -3.74 -35.15
N GLY A 687 -20.57 -4.32 -35.14
CA GLY A 687 -20.25 -5.58 -35.81
C GLY A 687 -20.57 -5.62 -37.31
N GLY A 688 -20.52 -6.80 -37.91
CA GLY A 688 -20.84 -7.04 -39.32
C GLY A 688 -19.78 -6.59 -40.32
N PRO A 689 -20.03 -6.79 -41.64
CA PRO A 689 -18.99 -6.75 -42.68
C PRO A 689 -18.27 -5.40 -42.81
N GLU A 690 -19.00 -4.28 -42.82
CA GLU A 690 -18.41 -2.95 -42.99
C GLU A 690 -17.54 -2.55 -41.79
N ALA A 691 -18.01 -2.85 -40.57
CA ALA A 691 -17.22 -2.58 -39.37
C ALA A 691 -15.96 -3.44 -39.33
N ARG A 692 -16.07 -4.72 -39.74
CA ARG A 692 -14.93 -5.64 -39.87
C ARG A 692 -13.89 -5.13 -40.86
N VAL A 693 -14.30 -4.66 -42.05
CA VAL A 693 -13.39 -4.09 -43.06
C VAL A 693 -12.64 -2.86 -42.51
N LEU A 694 -13.33 -1.98 -41.77
CA LEU A 694 -12.69 -0.83 -41.13
C LEU A 694 -11.68 -1.27 -40.07
N LEU A 695 -12.04 -2.23 -39.21
CA LEU A 695 -11.15 -2.78 -38.18
C LEU A 695 -9.91 -3.48 -38.80
N GLU A 696 -10.08 -4.27 -39.85
CA GLU A 696 -8.98 -4.89 -40.59
C GLU A 696 -8.03 -3.83 -41.19
N GLY A 697 -8.61 -2.78 -41.79
CA GLY A 697 -7.84 -1.65 -42.32
C GLY A 697 -7.02 -0.95 -41.24
N LEU A 698 -7.61 -0.73 -40.06
CA LEU A 698 -6.92 -0.15 -38.90
C LEU A 698 -5.81 -1.06 -38.37
N SER A 699 -6.07 -2.37 -38.28
CA SER A 699 -5.09 -3.36 -37.80
C SER A 699 -3.85 -3.44 -38.69
N ARG A 700 -3.99 -3.26 -40.01
CA ARG A 700 -2.86 -3.25 -40.96
C ARG A 700 -2.02 -1.98 -40.90
N ARG A 701 -2.57 -0.85 -40.42
CA ARG A 701 -1.83 0.43 -40.35
C ARG A 701 -1.11 0.62 -39.01
N ARG A 702 -1.49 -0.14 -37.98
CA ARG A 702 -1.04 0.07 -36.59
C ARG A 702 -0.45 -1.23 -36.02
N HIS A 703 0.79 -1.54 -36.41
CA HIS A 703 1.40 -2.83 -36.08
C HIS A 703 1.69 -3.01 -34.57
N ASP A 704 2.19 -1.99 -33.85
CA ASP A 704 2.78 -2.17 -32.51
C ASP A 704 2.39 -1.15 -31.43
N SER A 705 1.31 -0.39 -31.59
CA SER A 705 0.83 0.55 -30.56
C SER A 705 -0.32 -0.03 -29.72
N GLY A 706 -0.54 0.48 -28.50
CA GLY A 706 -1.65 0.06 -27.63
C GLY A 706 -3.05 0.13 -28.27
N LEU A 707 -3.28 1.08 -29.19
CA LEU A 707 -4.51 1.13 -30.00
C LEU A 707 -4.57 -0.02 -31.02
N GLY A 708 -3.44 -0.42 -31.61
CA GLY A 708 -3.37 -1.54 -32.56
C GLY A 708 -3.69 -2.89 -31.90
N LEU A 709 -3.19 -3.12 -30.68
CA LEU A 709 -3.57 -4.30 -29.88
C LEU A 709 -5.08 -4.33 -29.60
N TYR A 710 -5.64 -3.19 -29.19
CA TYR A 710 -7.08 -3.08 -28.93
C TYR A 710 -7.94 -3.29 -30.20
N VAL A 711 -7.51 -2.79 -31.37
CA VAL A 711 -8.19 -3.05 -32.64
C VAL A 711 -8.21 -4.55 -32.96
N ARG A 712 -7.11 -5.27 -32.72
CA ARG A 712 -7.05 -6.73 -32.92
C ARG A 712 -8.00 -7.47 -31.98
N GLU A 713 -7.98 -7.13 -30.69
CA GLU A 713 -8.89 -7.70 -29.70
C GLU A 713 -10.36 -7.53 -30.10
N VAL A 714 -10.74 -6.31 -30.50
CA VAL A 714 -12.11 -6.00 -30.94
C VAL A 714 -12.47 -6.70 -32.25
N LEU A 715 -11.52 -6.83 -33.19
CA LEU A 715 -11.73 -7.56 -34.43
C LEU A 715 -12.01 -9.05 -34.17
N ASP A 716 -11.24 -9.68 -33.28
CA ASP A 716 -11.46 -11.06 -32.85
C ASP A 716 -12.85 -11.23 -32.23
N ASP A 717 -13.30 -10.27 -31.40
CA ASP A 717 -14.63 -10.28 -30.78
C ASP A 717 -15.77 -10.16 -31.81
N VAL A 718 -15.59 -9.32 -32.83
CA VAL A 718 -16.54 -9.20 -33.94
C VAL A 718 -16.61 -10.51 -34.72
N GLN A 719 -15.46 -11.08 -35.10
CA GLN A 719 -15.39 -12.34 -35.84
C GLN A 719 -15.96 -13.53 -35.06
N ALA A 720 -15.75 -13.58 -33.74
CA ALA A 720 -16.32 -14.61 -32.89
C ALA A 720 -17.85 -14.48 -32.81
N ARG A 721 -18.39 -13.27 -32.66
CA ARG A 721 -19.84 -13.02 -32.66
C ARG A 721 -20.49 -13.39 -33.99
N GLU A 722 -19.85 -13.12 -35.12
CA GLU A 722 -20.32 -13.53 -36.45
C GLU A 722 -20.41 -15.06 -36.61
N LYS A 723 -19.54 -15.81 -35.92
CA LYS A 723 -19.53 -17.28 -35.91
C LYS A 723 -20.52 -17.89 -34.91
N GLY A 724 -21.12 -17.09 -34.03
CA GLY A 724 -22.12 -17.53 -33.05
C GLY A 724 -21.59 -17.69 -31.61
N PRO A 725 -22.49 -17.98 -30.65
CA PRO A 725 -22.19 -17.94 -29.21
C PRO A 725 -21.12 -18.95 -28.76
N GLU A 726 -21.02 -20.11 -29.42
CA GLU A 726 -19.98 -21.10 -29.11
C GLU A 726 -18.58 -20.59 -29.43
N ALA A 727 -18.42 -19.84 -30.52
CA ALA A 727 -17.15 -19.23 -30.89
C ALA A 727 -16.74 -18.13 -29.91
N VAL A 728 -17.71 -17.34 -29.44
CA VAL A 728 -17.50 -16.33 -28.37
C VAL A 728 -17.04 -17.02 -27.08
N ALA A 729 -17.74 -18.06 -26.65
CA ALA A 729 -17.40 -18.80 -25.43
C ALA A 729 -16.04 -19.48 -25.54
N ARG A 730 -15.67 -19.98 -26.73
CA ARG A 730 -14.33 -20.55 -26.98
C ARG A 730 -13.23 -19.50 -26.90
N LEU A 731 -13.40 -18.35 -27.57
CA LEU A 731 -12.43 -17.25 -27.53
C LEU A 731 -12.23 -16.73 -26.09
N ALA A 732 -13.31 -16.60 -25.33
CA ALA A 732 -13.26 -16.20 -23.92
C ALA A 732 -12.40 -17.18 -23.09
N ARG A 733 -12.64 -18.50 -23.21
CA ARG A 733 -11.84 -19.53 -22.55
C ARG A 733 -10.36 -19.47 -22.95
N GLU A 734 -10.06 -19.38 -24.25
CA GLU A 734 -8.68 -19.31 -24.76
C GLU A 734 -7.93 -18.08 -24.20
N ARG A 735 -8.61 -16.93 -24.11
CA ARG A 735 -8.04 -15.72 -23.51
C ARG A 735 -7.82 -15.89 -22.01
N GLN A 736 -8.79 -16.45 -21.29
CA GLN A 736 -8.69 -16.68 -19.85
C GLN A 736 -7.55 -17.65 -19.50
N GLU A 737 -7.41 -18.75 -20.25
CA GLU A 737 -6.33 -19.74 -20.11
C GLU A 737 -4.94 -19.10 -20.30
N ARG A 738 -4.81 -18.17 -21.25
CA ARG A 738 -3.56 -17.42 -21.49
C ARG A 738 -3.28 -16.37 -20.42
N LEU A 739 -4.32 -15.69 -19.92
CA LEU A 739 -4.20 -14.57 -19.00
C LEU A 739 -3.94 -15.01 -17.55
N ARG A 740 -4.67 -16.06 -17.10
CA ARG A 740 -4.64 -16.57 -15.73
C ARG A 740 -3.22 -16.80 -15.16
N PRO A 741 -2.29 -17.50 -15.84
CA PRO A 741 -0.96 -17.75 -15.28
C PRO A 741 -0.15 -16.47 -15.07
N PHE A 742 -0.27 -15.48 -15.96
CA PHE A 742 0.43 -14.20 -15.81
C PHE A 742 -0.21 -13.31 -14.76
N ALA A 743 -1.55 -13.25 -14.71
CA ALA A 743 -2.28 -12.54 -13.66
C ALA A 743 -1.91 -13.05 -12.26
N GLN A 744 -1.86 -14.37 -12.09
CA GLN A 744 -1.43 -14.98 -10.83
C GLN A 744 0.02 -14.61 -10.50
N ARG A 745 0.96 -14.81 -11.42
CA ARG A 745 2.38 -14.51 -11.19
C ARG A 745 2.63 -13.03 -10.88
N ALA A 746 1.88 -12.13 -11.49
CA ALA A 746 1.99 -10.69 -11.22
C ALA A 746 1.70 -10.34 -9.75
N LEU A 747 0.87 -11.14 -9.05
CA LEU A 747 0.52 -10.93 -7.65
C LEU A 747 1.32 -11.80 -6.67
N THR A 748 1.75 -13.00 -7.09
CA THR A 748 2.30 -14.01 -6.17
C THR A 748 3.81 -14.24 -6.31
N GLU A 749 4.46 -13.75 -7.37
CA GLU A 749 5.90 -13.97 -7.54
C GLU A 749 6.71 -13.29 -6.44
N SER A 750 7.67 -14.07 -5.90
CA SER A 750 8.40 -13.69 -4.69
C SER A 750 9.44 -12.58 -4.90
N ASN A 751 9.89 -12.39 -6.13
CA ASN A 751 10.86 -11.36 -6.51
C ASN A 751 10.23 -10.34 -7.47
N ARG A 752 10.79 -9.12 -7.50
CA ARG A 752 10.25 -8.03 -8.31
C ARG A 752 10.40 -8.29 -9.81
N GLU A 753 11.48 -8.96 -10.22
CA GLU A 753 11.78 -9.25 -11.63
C GLU A 753 10.73 -10.19 -12.25
N GLY A 754 10.30 -11.21 -11.50
CA GLY A 754 9.26 -12.15 -11.89
C GLY A 754 7.89 -11.49 -11.99
N ARG A 755 7.55 -10.59 -11.05
CA ARG A 755 6.31 -9.79 -11.13
C ARG A 755 6.35 -8.82 -12.30
N GLN A 756 7.46 -8.12 -12.52
CA GLN A 756 7.63 -7.23 -13.67
C GLN A 756 7.49 -7.98 -15.00
N ALA A 757 8.13 -9.15 -15.12
CA ALA A 757 8.02 -9.99 -16.32
C ALA A 757 6.57 -10.46 -16.55
N ALA A 758 5.82 -10.75 -15.49
CA ALA A 758 4.39 -11.07 -15.61
C ALA A 758 3.56 -9.87 -16.11
N VAL A 759 3.86 -8.65 -15.66
CA VAL A 759 3.25 -7.42 -16.18
C VAL A 759 3.59 -7.22 -17.66
N ASP A 760 4.85 -7.42 -18.06
CA ASP A 760 5.29 -7.37 -19.47
C ASP A 760 4.50 -8.37 -20.33
N GLN A 761 4.31 -9.59 -19.81
CA GLN A 761 3.56 -10.65 -20.49
C GLN A 761 2.07 -10.30 -20.63
N LEU A 762 1.46 -9.74 -19.58
CA LEU A 762 0.06 -9.26 -19.61
C LEU A 762 -0.13 -8.14 -20.63
N GLU A 763 0.78 -7.17 -20.69
CA GLU A 763 0.74 -6.12 -21.72
C GLU A 763 0.87 -6.70 -23.12
N GLY A 764 1.82 -7.63 -23.33
CA GLY A 764 2.06 -8.28 -24.61
C GLY A 764 0.88 -9.12 -25.13
N LEU A 765 0.00 -9.59 -24.24
CA LEU A 765 -1.26 -10.21 -24.66
C LEU A 765 -2.21 -9.22 -25.33
N GLY A 766 -2.16 -7.94 -24.95
CA GLY A 766 -3.00 -6.89 -25.53
C GLY A 766 -4.48 -7.02 -25.18
N LEU A 767 -4.80 -7.67 -24.05
CA LEU A 767 -6.15 -8.02 -23.63
C LEU A 767 -6.68 -7.06 -22.56
N THR A 768 -7.84 -6.44 -22.78
CA THR A 768 -8.47 -5.55 -21.78
C THR A 768 -8.85 -6.26 -20.49
N GLN A 769 -9.04 -7.60 -20.53
CA GLN A 769 -9.31 -8.42 -19.35
C GLN A 769 -8.14 -8.41 -18.34
N ALA A 770 -6.95 -7.91 -18.71
CA ALA A 770 -5.81 -7.76 -17.80
C ALA A 770 -5.87 -6.50 -16.92
N TRP A 771 -6.75 -5.53 -17.22
CA TRP A 771 -6.83 -4.28 -16.44
C TRP A 771 -6.98 -4.50 -14.93
N PRO A 772 -7.88 -5.37 -14.43
CA PRO A 772 -8.07 -5.51 -12.99
C PRO A 772 -6.79 -5.91 -12.25
N VAL A 773 -6.08 -6.93 -12.74
CA VAL A 773 -4.84 -7.38 -12.09
C VAL A 773 -3.72 -6.35 -12.22
N LEU A 774 -3.64 -5.65 -13.37
CA LEU A 774 -2.65 -4.59 -13.56
C LEU A 774 -2.91 -3.39 -12.64
N ARG A 775 -4.17 -3.03 -12.37
CA ARG A 775 -4.54 -2.03 -11.36
C ARG A 775 -4.13 -2.49 -9.96
N GLN A 776 -4.40 -3.74 -9.59
CA GLN A 776 -3.93 -4.28 -8.31
C GLN A 776 -2.42 -4.13 -8.14
N VAL A 777 -1.63 -4.47 -9.17
CA VAL A 777 -0.18 -4.32 -9.14
C VAL A 777 0.22 -2.84 -9.08
N PHE A 778 -0.40 -1.97 -9.87
CA PHE A 778 -0.08 -0.54 -9.88
C PHE A 778 -0.28 0.13 -8.53
N TYR A 779 -1.33 -0.24 -7.79
CA TYR A 779 -1.63 0.37 -6.49
C TYR A 779 -1.01 -0.36 -5.30
N GLY A 780 -0.81 -1.69 -5.39
CA GLY A 780 -0.45 -2.54 -4.26
C GLY A 780 0.95 -3.14 -4.28
N ASP A 781 1.70 -3.09 -5.39
CA ASP A 781 3.03 -3.72 -5.41
C ASP A 781 4.03 -2.98 -4.53
N ALA A 782 4.80 -3.74 -3.76
CA ALA A 782 5.88 -3.24 -2.91
C ALA A 782 6.94 -2.43 -3.68
N SER A 783 7.23 -2.80 -4.93
CA SER A 783 8.29 -2.20 -5.75
C SER A 783 7.77 -1.06 -6.62
N GLN A 784 8.39 0.12 -6.50
CA GLN A 784 8.08 1.28 -7.35
C GLN A 784 8.29 0.99 -8.85
N ASP A 785 9.29 0.17 -9.20
CA ASP A 785 9.58 -0.20 -10.58
C ASP A 785 8.44 -1.03 -11.18
N VAL A 786 7.94 -2.01 -10.43
CA VAL A 786 6.80 -2.85 -10.85
C VAL A 786 5.52 -2.02 -10.95
N ARG A 787 5.26 -1.11 -9.98
CA ARG A 787 4.13 -0.18 -10.05
C ARG A 787 4.20 0.71 -11.29
N ARG A 788 5.36 1.31 -11.58
CA ARG A 788 5.56 2.16 -12.78
C ARG A 788 5.39 1.36 -14.06
N ARG A 789 5.84 0.10 -14.09
CA ARG A 789 5.64 -0.79 -15.23
C ARG A 789 4.17 -1.11 -15.46
N ALA A 790 3.42 -1.41 -14.40
CA ALA A 790 1.98 -1.67 -14.45
C ALA A 790 1.20 -0.42 -14.87
N ALA A 791 1.55 0.75 -14.35
CA ALA A 791 0.99 2.04 -14.78
C ALA A 791 1.10 2.25 -16.30
N MET A 792 2.28 1.97 -16.86
CA MET A 792 2.52 2.10 -18.29
C MET A 792 1.73 1.05 -19.09
N ALA A 793 1.64 -0.19 -18.60
CA ALA A 793 0.82 -1.23 -19.23
C ALA A 793 -0.66 -0.84 -19.29
N LEU A 794 -1.20 -0.31 -18.19
CA LEU A 794 -2.57 0.19 -18.14
C LEU A 794 -2.81 1.32 -19.14
N ALA A 795 -1.88 2.28 -19.24
CA ALA A 795 -1.96 3.37 -20.21
C ALA A 795 -1.95 2.83 -21.66
N TRP A 796 -1.05 1.91 -21.98
CA TRP A 796 -0.98 1.27 -23.30
C TRP A 796 -2.24 0.49 -23.65
N LEU A 797 -2.75 -0.30 -22.70
CA LEU A 797 -3.99 -1.05 -22.89
C LEU A 797 -5.22 -0.13 -22.88
N GLY A 798 -5.07 1.16 -22.52
CA GLY A 798 -6.09 2.19 -22.63
C GLY A 798 -7.09 2.21 -21.49
N ASP A 799 -6.65 1.78 -20.30
CA ASP A 799 -7.45 1.80 -19.09
C ASP A 799 -7.60 3.23 -18.54
N THR A 800 -8.83 3.75 -18.56
CA THR A 800 -9.15 5.11 -18.15
C THR A 800 -9.56 5.24 -16.69
N GLU A 801 -9.64 4.13 -15.94
CA GLU A 801 -10.00 4.14 -14.52
C GLU A 801 -8.83 4.63 -13.62
N VAL A 802 -7.60 4.54 -14.11
CA VAL A 802 -6.38 4.97 -13.39
C VAL A 802 -5.97 6.42 -13.65
N LEU A 803 -6.77 7.15 -14.42
CA LEU A 803 -6.47 8.50 -14.88
C LEU A 803 -6.27 9.48 -13.71
N ASP A 804 -7.11 9.39 -12.68
CA ASP A 804 -7.07 10.28 -11.52
C ASP A 804 -5.71 10.19 -10.80
N ARG A 805 -5.14 8.99 -10.68
CA ARG A 805 -3.81 8.80 -10.09
C ARG A 805 -2.70 9.43 -10.92
N PHE A 806 -2.82 9.42 -12.25
CA PHE A 806 -1.88 10.13 -13.11
C PHE A 806 -2.03 11.65 -13.00
N VAL A 807 -3.26 12.16 -12.97
CA VAL A 807 -3.54 13.59 -12.75
C VAL A 807 -2.91 14.04 -11.43
N HIS A 808 -3.19 13.33 -10.33
CA HIS A 808 -2.65 13.64 -9.02
C HIS A 808 -1.11 13.61 -8.99
N ALA A 809 -0.48 12.61 -9.61
CA ALA A 809 0.99 12.55 -9.71
C ALA A 809 1.59 13.73 -10.50
N VAL A 810 0.88 14.29 -11.49
CA VAL A 810 1.31 15.51 -12.20
C VAL A 810 1.09 16.76 -11.36
N GLU A 811 0.00 16.82 -10.60
CA GLU A 811 -0.27 17.93 -9.67
C GLU A 811 0.78 18.00 -8.56
N GLU A 812 1.21 16.85 -8.03
CA GLU A 812 2.28 16.72 -7.02
C GLU A 812 3.70 16.63 -7.60
N ARG A 813 3.92 17.11 -8.83
CA ARG A 813 5.22 17.02 -9.55
C ARG A 813 6.44 17.58 -8.81
N ASP A 814 6.24 18.44 -7.81
CA ASP A 814 7.31 19.00 -6.99
C ASP A 814 7.86 17.98 -5.96
N THR A 815 7.12 16.90 -5.66
CA THR A 815 7.51 15.88 -4.68
C THR A 815 8.15 14.63 -5.31
N ASP A 816 7.63 14.17 -6.45
CA ASP A 816 8.11 13.01 -7.20
C ASP A 816 8.23 13.31 -8.71
N ASP A 817 9.35 13.89 -9.11
CA ASP A 817 9.64 14.33 -10.48
C ASP A 817 9.64 13.17 -11.51
N GLU A 818 10.09 11.97 -11.12
CA GLU A 818 10.08 10.80 -12.02
C GLU A 818 8.69 10.16 -12.09
N GLY A 819 7.95 10.11 -10.97
CA GLY A 819 6.55 9.70 -10.94
C GLY A 819 5.67 10.59 -11.83
N ALA A 820 5.81 11.90 -11.70
CA ALA A 820 5.10 12.88 -12.53
C ALA A 820 5.44 12.72 -14.02
N LYS A 821 6.71 12.49 -14.36
CA LYS A 821 7.13 12.26 -15.75
C LYS A 821 6.48 11.01 -16.34
N ALA A 822 6.44 9.92 -15.59
CA ALA A 822 5.75 8.70 -16.00
C ALA A 822 4.24 8.94 -16.19
N ALA A 823 3.62 9.68 -15.27
CA ALA A 823 2.22 10.05 -15.35
C ALA A 823 1.89 10.91 -16.58
N VAL A 824 2.74 11.89 -16.94
CA VAL A 824 2.55 12.68 -18.17
C VAL A 824 2.60 11.80 -19.42
N TYR A 825 3.55 10.86 -19.50
CA TYR A 825 3.57 9.91 -20.62
C TYR A 825 2.29 9.07 -20.65
N ALA A 826 1.85 8.55 -19.51
CA ALA A 826 0.63 7.76 -19.42
C ALA A 826 -0.62 8.55 -19.85
N LEU A 827 -0.78 9.80 -19.38
CA LEU A 827 -1.86 10.70 -19.81
C LEU A 827 -1.81 10.96 -21.32
N GLY A 828 -0.62 11.15 -21.88
CA GLY A 828 -0.43 11.25 -23.32
C GLY A 828 -0.86 10.00 -24.08
N VAL A 829 -0.48 8.80 -23.61
CA VAL A 829 -0.87 7.54 -24.25
C VAL A 829 -2.40 7.37 -24.21
N LEU A 830 -3.04 7.65 -23.07
CA LEU A 830 -4.49 7.59 -22.91
C LEU A 830 -5.22 8.59 -23.81
N GLY A 831 -4.71 9.84 -23.91
CA GLY A 831 -5.33 10.92 -24.69
C GLY A 831 -6.75 11.28 -24.24
N ASP A 832 -7.04 11.04 -22.96
CA ASP A 832 -8.34 11.27 -22.32
C ASP A 832 -8.44 12.71 -21.82
N VAL A 833 -9.43 13.44 -22.31
CA VAL A 833 -9.59 14.90 -22.10
C VAL A 833 -9.64 15.29 -20.62
N ARG A 834 -10.06 14.39 -19.74
CA ARG A 834 -10.12 14.62 -18.30
C ARG A 834 -8.73 14.92 -17.69
N GLY A 835 -7.64 14.49 -18.33
CA GLY A 835 -6.26 14.82 -17.92
C GLY A 835 -5.71 16.13 -18.48
N ALA A 836 -6.47 16.85 -19.32
CA ALA A 836 -5.96 18.01 -20.05
C ALA A 836 -5.58 19.19 -19.14
N GLU A 837 -6.38 19.48 -18.10
CA GLU A 837 -6.13 20.62 -17.21
C GLU A 837 -4.79 20.48 -16.46
N ALA A 838 -4.49 19.29 -15.93
CA ALA A 838 -3.23 19.02 -15.23
C ALA A 838 -2.02 19.16 -16.17
N LEU A 839 -2.10 18.64 -17.40
CA LEU A 839 -1.04 18.80 -18.40
C LEU A 839 -0.84 20.26 -18.81
N LEU A 840 -1.93 21.00 -19.04
CA LEU A 840 -1.85 22.41 -19.40
C LEU A 840 -1.26 23.26 -18.27
N SER A 841 -1.62 22.98 -17.01
CA SER A 841 -1.01 23.64 -15.85
C SER A 841 0.50 23.41 -15.82
N ALA A 842 0.94 22.14 -15.88
CA ALA A 842 2.35 21.80 -15.89
C ALA A 842 3.10 22.45 -17.06
N PHE A 843 2.46 22.58 -18.22
CA PHE A 843 3.03 23.20 -19.41
C PHE A 843 3.23 24.72 -19.25
N VAL A 844 2.23 25.42 -18.71
CA VAL A 844 2.28 26.88 -18.46
C VAL A 844 3.30 27.22 -17.37
N ASP A 845 3.46 26.33 -16.38
CA ASP A 845 4.47 26.45 -15.33
C ASP A 845 5.89 26.18 -15.84
N GLY A 846 6.05 25.71 -17.08
CA GLY A 846 7.35 25.43 -17.69
C GLY A 846 7.99 24.14 -17.16
N TRP A 847 7.21 23.25 -16.54
CA TRP A 847 7.70 21.97 -16.05
C TRP A 847 7.90 20.99 -17.20
N LYS A 848 9.15 20.56 -17.43
CA LYS A 848 9.57 19.63 -18.51
C LYS A 848 8.81 19.83 -19.83
N PRO A 849 8.90 21.01 -20.47
CA PRO A 849 8.02 21.41 -21.57
C PRO A 849 8.07 20.43 -22.77
N ASN A 850 9.20 19.77 -23.02
CA ASN A 850 9.33 18.76 -24.08
C ASN A 850 8.52 17.48 -23.80
N VAL A 851 8.50 17.03 -22.54
CA VAL A 851 7.73 15.86 -22.11
C VAL A 851 6.24 16.17 -22.20
N VAL A 852 5.82 17.30 -21.61
CA VAL A 852 4.42 17.73 -21.59
C VAL A 852 3.91 18.03 -23.00
N SER A 853 4.69 18.72 -23.84
CA SER A 853 4.31 18.99 -25.24
C SER A 853 4.11 17.70 -26.05
N THR A 854 4.88 16.64 -25.77
CA THR A 854 4.71 15.34 -26.42
C THR A 854 3.39 14.70 -26.03
N ALA A 855 3.00 14.79 -24.76
CA ALA A 855 1.68 14.33 -24.30
C ALA A 855 0.54 15.17 -24.87
N LEU A 856 0.65 16.50 -24.88
CA LEU A 856 -0.42 17.38 -25.41
C LEU A 856 -0.75 17.09 -26.89
N LYS A 857 0.24 16.67 -27.70
CA LYS A 857 0.02 16.34 -29.12
C LYS A 857 -0.95 15.18 -29.33
N THR A 858 -1.02 14.21 -28.42
CA THR A 858 -1.89 13.03 -28.56
C THR A 858 -3.36 13.32 -28.28
N PHE A 859 -3.65 14.48 -27.68
CA PHE A 859 -5.01 14.94 -27.42
C PHE A 859 -5.65 15.58 -28.67
N GLY A 860 -4.85 16.01 -29.64
CA GLY A 860 -5.35 16.66 -30.85
C GLY A 860 -6.40 17.74 -30.56
N LEU A 861 -7.51 17.70 -31.28
CA LEU A 861 -8.63 18.63 -31.08
C LEU A 861 -9.30 18.56 -29.70
N ALA A 862 -9.11 17.49 -28.91
CA ALA A 862 -9.66 17.41 -27.55
C ALA A 862 -9.05 18.46 -26.61
N MET A 863 -7.87 18.98 -26.95
CA MET A 863 -7.17 20.01 -26.18
C MET A 863 -7.72 21.42 -26.42
N LEU A 864 -8.51 21.62 -27.49
CA LEU A 864 -8.97 22.94 -27.91
C LEU A 864 -9.82 23.63 -26.81
N GLU A 865 -10.89 22.97 -26.37
CA GLU A 865 -11.80 23.52 -25.35
C GLU A 865 -11.12 23.74 -23.99
N PRO A 866 -10.31 22.81 -23.44
CA PRO A 866 -9.50 23.05 -22.24
C PRO A 866 -8.54 24.22 -22.38
N ALA A 867 -7.82 24.35 -23.51
CA ALA A 867 -6.86 25.44 -23.71
C ALA A 867 -7.55 26.81 -23.80
N VAL A 868 -8.69 26.91 -24.50
CA VAL A 868 -9.49 28.14 -24.55
C VAL A 868 -9.99 28.51 -23.15
N ARG A 869 -10.49 27.54 -22.38
CA ARG A 869 -10.96 27.76 -20.99
C ARG A 869 -9.83 28.23 -20.08
N LEU A 870 -8.62 27.69 -20.22
CA LEU A 870 -7.46 28.15 -19.47
C LEU A 870 -7.15 29.62 -19.78
N ALA A 871 -7.15 30.00 -21.06
CA ALA A 871 -6.92 31.39 -21.46
C ALA A 871 -8.01 32.36 -20.98
N GLU A 872 -9.26 31.91 -20.87
CA GLU A 872 -10.36 32.71 -20.30
C GLU A 872 -10.23 32.89 -18.78
N THR A 873 -9.91 31.81 -18.06
CA THR A 873 -9.85 31.80 -16.59
C THR A 873 -8.56 32.39 -16.05
N ARG A 874 -7.48 32.32 -16.83
CA ARG A 874 -6.13 32.82 -16.50
C ARG A 874 -5.53 33.55 -17.70
N PRO A 875 -5.99 34.77 -18.03
CA PRO A 875 -5.50 35.52 -19.19
C PRO A 875 -3.97 35.74 -19.17
N GLU A 876 -3.35 35.80 -17.99
CA GLU A 876 -1.91 35.92 -17.82
C GLU A 876 -1.12 34.70 -18.37
N ALA A 877 -1.76 33.53 -18.47
CA ALA A 877 -1.15 32.34 -19.06
C ALA A 877 -0.79 32.55 -20.54
N MET A 878 -1.48 33.47 -21.23
CA MET A 878 -1.21 33.83 -22.63
C MET A 878 0.11 34.58 -22.83
N GLU A 879 0.77 35.02 -21.77
CA GLU A 879 2.11 35.61 -21.85
C GLU A 879 3.19 34.55 -22.07
N ARG A 880 2.90 33.28 -21.74
CA ARG A 880 3.79 32.14 -22.03
C ARG A 880 3.72 31.77 -23.51
N GLN A 881 4.87 31.78 -24.19
CA GLN A 881 4.99 31.33 -25.59
C GLN A 881 4.51 29.89 -25.77
N ALA A 882 4.72 29.03 -24.76
CA ALA A 882 4.28 27.64 -24.76
C ALA A 882 2.77 27.51 -25.07
N LEU A 883 1.91 28.26 -24.38
CA LEU A 883 0.47 28.22 -24.59
C LEU A 883 0.07 28.81 -25.96
N ARG A 884 0.70 29.92 -26.38
CA ARG A 884 0.48 30.51 -27.73
C ARG A 884 0.78 29.52 -28.84
N ASN A 885 1.90 28.81 -28.75
CA ASN A 885 2.32 27.79 -29.73
C ASN A 885 1.32 26.64 -29.88
N LEU A 886 0.47 26.39 -28.88
CA LEU A 886 -0.58 25.37 -28.97
C LEU A 886 -1.65 25.77 -30.00
N PHE A 887 -1.99 27.07 -30.08
CA PHE A 887 -3.02 27.60 -30.98
C PHE A 887 -2.54 27.78 -32.42
N GLU A 888 -1.22 27.85 -32.65
CA GLU A 888 -0.62 27.97 -33.98
C GLU A 888 -1.04 26.85 -34.93
N LYS A 889 -1.21 25.63 -34.40
CA LYS A 889 -1.36 24.38 -35.17
C LYS A 889 -2.78 23.81 -35.21
N PHE A 890 -3.73 24.40 -34.50
CA PHE A 890 -5.12 23.92 -34.57
C PHE A 890 -5.70 24.14 -35.97
N PRO A 891 -6.50 23.19 -36.50
CA PRO A 891 -7.21 23.37 -37.75
C PRO A 891 -8.04 24.65 -37.76
N LYS A 892 -7.89 25.46 -38.82
CA LYS A 892 -8.57 26.77 -38.99
C LYS A 892 -10.05 26.69 -38.65
N ALA A 893 -10.77 25.74 -39.25
CA ALA A 893 -12.22 25.62 -39.12
C ALA A 893 -12.63 25.29 -37.68
N ALA A 894 -11.95 24.35 -37.04
CA ALA A 894 -12.26 23.93 -35.67
C ALA A 894 -12.01 25.05 -34.65
N LEU A 895 -10.85 25.73 -34.74
CA LEU A 895 -10.53 26.84 -33.85
C LEU A 895 -11.51 28.02 -34.04
N ALA A 896 -11.79 28.39 -35.29
CA ALA A 896 -12.74 29.48 -35.56
C ALA A 896 -14.14 29.13 -35.03
N GLN A 897 -14.65 27.92 -35.30
CA GLN A 897 -15.95 27.48 -34.82
C GLN A 897 -16.04 27.50 -33.28
N ALA A 898 -15.05 26.96 -32.59
CA ALA A 898 -15.02 26.95 -31.12
C ALA A 898 -15.02 28.37 -30.55
N LEU A 899 -14.17 29.26 -31.06
CA LEU A 899 -14.09 30.64 -30.60
C LEU A 899 -15.38 31.43 -30.89
N LEU A 900 -16.00 31.24 -32.06
CA LEU A 900 -17.28 31.89 -32.39
C LEU A 900 -18.43 31.40 -31.50
N ALA A 901 -18.48 30.11 -31.17
CA ALA A 901 -19.45 29.60 -30.21
C ALA A 901 -19.27 30.26 -28.82
N ARG A 902 -18.02 30.46 -28.38
CA ARG A 902 -17.72 31.19 -27.14
C ARG A 902 -18.07 32.68 -27.22
N VAL A 903 -17.89 33.32 -28.39
CA VAL A 903 -18.33 34.70 -28.63
C VAL A 903 -19.83 34.82 -28.39
N GLU A 904 -20.66 33.95 -28.99
CA GLU A 904 -22.11 34.00 -28.81
C GLU A 904 -22.53 33.81 -27.34
N VAL A 905 -21.94 32.83 -26.64
CA VAL A 905 -22.20 32.64 -25.19
C VAL A 905 -21.75 33.85 -24.37
N ALA A 906 -20.65 34.50 -24.74
CA ALA A 906 -20.12 35.65 -24.01
C ALA A 906 -20.93 36.94 -24.22
N ARG A 907 -21.82 37.02 -25.22
CA ARG A 907 -22.64 38.24 -25.47
C ARG A 907 -23.46 38.67 -24.25
N SER A 908 -23.96 37.72 -23.48
CA SER A 908 -24.72 37.97 -22.24
C SER A 908 -23.85 38.14 -20.99
N HIS A 909 -22.52 38.05 -21.10
CA HIS A 909 -21.60 38.13 -19.96
C HIS A 909 -21.28 39.59 -19.60
N PRO A 910 -21.15 39.96 -18.31
CA PRO A 910 -20.77 41.32 -17.91
C PRO A 910 -19.43 41.79 -18.51
N GLU A 911 -18.44 40.89 -18.59
CA GLU A 911 -17.09 41.16 -19.11
C GLU A 911 -16.91 40.77 -20.60
N ARG A 912 -17.98 40.86 -21.40
CA ARG A 912 -17.97 40.36 -22.80
C ARG A 912 -16.86 40.92 -23.68
N LEU A 913 -16.56 42.22 -23.60
CA LEU A 913 -15.53 42.86 -24.43
C LEU A 913 -14.13 42.32 -24.12
N ALA A 914 -13.81 42.12 -22.83
CA ALA A 914 -12.55 41.51 -22.43
C ALA A 914 -12.42 40.07 -22.97
N ARG A 915 -13.51 39.29 -22.90
CA ARG A 915 -13.55 37.93 -23.46
C ARG A 915 -13.38 37.92 -24.98
N PHE A 916 -14.04 38.82 -25.70
CA PHE A 916 -13.84 38.99 -27.14
C PHE A 916 -12.38 39.29 -27.49
N GLY A 917 -11.71 40.12 -26.68
CA GLY A 917 -10.29 40.40 -26.82
C GLY A 917 -9.43 39.16 -26.66
N THR A 918 -9.71 38.34 -25.64
CA THR A 918 -9.04 37.05 -25.46
C THR A 918 -9.25 36.12 -26.66
N TYR A 919 -10.49 35.98 -27.16
CA TYR A 919 -10.79 35.12 -28.31
C TYR A 919 -10.10 35.60 -29.59
N LEU A 920 -10.06 36.91 -29.82
CA LEU A 920 -9.37 37.50 -30.96
C LEU A 920 -7.85 37.31 -30.88
N LYS A 921 -7.26 37.45 -29.67
CA LYS A 921 -5.83 37.15 -29.42
C LYS A 921 -5.54 35.68 -29.74
N LEU A 922 -6.33 34.74 -29.20
CA LEU A 922 -6.21 33.31 -29.47
C LEU A 922 -6.30 32.97 -30.96
N ALA A 923 -7.27 33.55 -31.67
CA ALA A 923 -7.44 33.34 -33.10
C ALA A 923 -6.27 33.91 -33.92
N GLY A 924 -5.68 35.02 -33.44
CA GLY A 924 -4.53 35.69 -34.06
C GLY A 924 -3.22 34.87 -34.02
N GLU A 925 -3.05 34.01 -33.01
CA GLU A 925 -1.90 33.09 -32.95
C GLU A 925 -1.95 31.99 -34.03
N ASN A 926 -3.12 31.75 -34.63
CA ASN A 926 -3.31 30.64 -35.56
C ASN A 926 -2.71 30.92 -36.96
N THR A 927 -1.73 30.11 -37.34
CA THR A 927 -1.04 30.24 -38.63
C THR A 927 -1.91 29.84 -39.84
N HIS A 928 -3.01 29.11 -39.62
CA HIS A 928 -3.95 28.68 -40.66
C HIS A 928 -5.06 29.71 -40.95
N GLY A 929 -5.04 30.86 -40.29
CA GLY A 929 -5.92 32.00 -40.62
C GLY A 929 -7.28 31.99 -39.93
N ALA A 930 -7.42 31.35 -38.76
CA ALA A 930 -8.63 31.47 -37.94
C ALA A 930 -8.89 32.92 -37.48
N GLY A 931 -7.82 33.69 -37.25
CA GLY A 931 -7.87 35.11 -36.86
C GLY A 931 -8.72 35.98 -37.78
N LYS A 932 -8.66 35.76 -39.10
CA LYS A 932 -9.47 36.52 -40.06
C LYS A 932 -10.97 36.24 -39.89
N VAL A 933 -11.35 34.98 -39.66
CA VAL A 933 -12.75 34.58 -39.51
C VAL A 933 -13.36 35.19 -38.25
N VAL A 934 -12.64 35.08 -37.13
CA VAL A 934 -13.10 35.63 -35.84
C VAL A 934 -13.10 37.16 -35.86
N ALA A 935 -12.10 37.79 -36.49
CA ALA A 935 -12.04 39.25 -36.63
C ALA A 935 -13.24 39.81 -37.42
N THR A 936 -13.63 39.17 -38.52
CA THR A 936 -14.83 39.57 -39.28
C THR A 936 -16.08 39.47 -38.42
N ALA A 937 -16.32 38.33 -37.78
CA ALA A 937 -17.52 38.12 -36.97
C ALA A 937 -17.61 39.09 -35.77
N LEU A 938 -16.47 39.42 -35.14
CA LEU A 938 -16.46 40.41 -34.05
C LEU A 938 -16.75 41.83 -34.54
N LEU A 939 -16.31 42.21 -35.74
CA LEU A 939 -16.62 43.53 -36.32
C LEU A 939 -18.10 43.68 -36.71
N ASP A 940 -18.81 42.56 -36.93
CA ASP A 940 -20.26 42.57 -37.16
C ASP A 940 -21.07 42.79 -35.85
N ILE A 941 -20.41 42.70 -34.68
CA ILE A 941 -21.03 42.97 -33.37
C ILE A 941 -20.83 44.46 -33.02
N PRO A 942 -21.91 45.26 -32.88
CA PRO A 942 -21.81 46.70 -32.70
C PRO A 942 -20.90 47.12 -31.53
N GLU A 943 -21.04 46.46 -30.37
CA GLU A 943 -20.27 46.80 -29.17
C GLU A 943 -18.78 46.53 -29.34
N ALA A 944 -18.41 45.46 -30.05
CA ALA A 944 -17.01 45.12 -30.31
C ALA A 944 -16.39 46.03 -31.40
N ALA A 945 -17.19 46.46 -32.38
CA ALA A 945 -16.75 47.41 -33.40
C ALA A 945 -16.53 48.83 -32.85
N MET A 946 -17.32 49.23 -31.84
CA MET A 946 -17.19 50.51 -31.13
C MET A 946 -16.02 50.54 -30.14
N ASP A 947 -15.59 49.38 -29.64
CA ASP A 947 -14.40 49.29 -28.79
C ASP A 947 -13.12 49.56 -29.61
N LYS A 948 -12.38 50.60 -29.20
CA LYS A 948 -11.26 51.15 -29.98
C LYS A 948 -10.09 50.16 -30.11
N ASP A 949 -9.86 49.29 -29.13
CA ASP A 949 -8.72 48.38 -29.11
C ASP A 949 -9.05 47.05 -29.80
N LEU A 950 -10.27 46.52 -29.59
CA LEU A 950 -10.78 45.35 -30.31
C LEU A 950 -10.89 45.62 -31.81
N SER A 951 -11.52 46.74 -32.19
CA SER A 951 -11.70 47.12 -33.60
C SER A 951 -10.35 47.30 -34.32
N ARG A 952 -9.38 47.95 -33.68
CA ARG A 952 -8.01 48.10 -34.21
C ARG A 952 -7.32 46.76 -34.40
N THR A 953 -7.43 45.87 -33.42
CA THR A 953 -6.80 44.54 -33.46
C THR A 953 -7.44 43.66 -34.53
N ALA A 954 -8.77 43.69 -34.65
CA ALA A 954 -9.52 42.95 -35.66
C ALA A 954 -9.19 43.41 -37.08
N LYS A 955 -9.19 44.73 -37.33
CA LYS A 955 -8.78 45.33 -38.62
C LYS A 955 -7.34 44.97 -38.98
N LYS A 956 -6.42 44.97 -37.99
CA LYS A 956 -5.03 44.55 -38.21
C LYS A 956 -4.93 43.10 -38.69
N LEU A 957 -5.69 42.17 -38.08
CA LEU A 957 -5.72 40.77 -38.51
C LEU A 957 -6.34 40.58 -39.90
N LEU A 958 -7.23 41.48 -40.31
CA LEU A 958 -7.83 41.50 -41.66
C LEU A 958 -6.93 42.19 -42.72
N GLY A 959 -5.85 42.85 -42.31
CA GLY A 959 -5.00 43.63 -43.22
C GLY A 959 -5.62 44.97 -43.66
N LEU A 960 -6.62 45.46 -42.92
CA LEU A 960 -7.24 46.77 -43.14
C LEU A 960 -6.44 47.85 -42.40
N LYS A 961 -6.24 49.02 -43.01
CA LYS A 961 -5.65 50.18 -42.31
C LYS A 961 -6.62 50.62 -41.19
N GLY A 962 -6.07 50.77 -39.98
CA GLY A 962 -6.81 50.93 -38.70
C GLY A 962 -7.82 52.05 -38.69
#